data_AF-A0A662B1S4-F1
#
_entry.id   AF-A0A662B1S4-F1
#
_cell.length_a   1.000
_cell.length_b   1.000
_cell.length_c   1.000
_cell.angle_alpha   90.00
_cell.angle_beta   90.00
_cell.angle_gamma   90.00
#
_symmetry.space_group_name_H-M   'P 1'
#
loop_
_entity.id
_entity.type
_entity.pdbx_description
1 polymer ?
#
loop_
_entity_poly.entity_id
_entity_poly.type
_entity_poly.pdbx_seq_one_letter_code
_entity_poly.pdbx_strand_id
1 'polypeptide(L)'
;MKKPASAAWKKLTSSLFYNYFQELLSFHLLKKKMKKLTIALLLSVSALLTAQDALKLNEKEYFHRQGLDVTFFSDYYPEGHQSGVTIIQHGVRVAANGDLRLEPSPGQWSPVPKWGKRTVDEENQSIIQELWYPDSSKNRKGFNPVIYPDLNFFYQIEIKAEDDGSISVTVDLDEPLPDEWCDRAGFNLEFFPGDLFGKTWLMDESTGIFMDQPVGPMMEFDGEPLTGPLASGLTLVVAPEADLQRIVIQSETEPLELWDGRTNHNNGWYIVRSTIPKGATKGAIKWIIKPNTIQEWIYDPVIQVSQLGYHPVQEKKAIVELDARDTPLPDFKLFRMGKNGPELVLEKETQEWGKFLRYNYATLDFSSIQEPGIYQLAYGDKISHAFRIAEDIYEKGTWQPTLEYYLPVQMCHMRINEKYRVWHDLCHMDDAQMAPHTPSHFDGYKQGEENYTDFNAGDQVPGLDQGGWHDAGDYDLRVESQSGTVWLLAKMIEEFGLDHDATMIDFENKLVEIHQPDGISDALQQIEHGLATILGGYRSLGRLYRGVICRDPRQYVMLGDATSMTDNIPGNDDDRWVFTEQNPRRELQLVQGLAAASRVLKDSNPELSKEALETAISLWEGIPDDPRLSSQKVIALTELILSTGNTEYTMALVEMKEEILKSLSRCGWSLGAVIEYIDDPQFKSELHDAVKAFQDDLKLQQEADSPYGVPYKP
;
A
#
# COMPACT_ATOMS: atom_id res chain seq x y z
N MET A 1 -80.07 -23.99 -92.59
CA MET A 1 -79.53 -23.54 -93.90
C MET A 1 -78.25 -22.76 -93.66
N LYS A 2 -77.19 -23.11 -94.40
CA LYS A 2 -75.95 -22.39 -94.78
C LYS A 2 -75.15 -21.56 -93.73
N LYS A 3 -73.90 -22.03 -93.51
CA LYS A 3 -72.66 -21.28 -93.17
C LYS A 3 -72.37 -20.15 -94.20
N PRO A 4 -71.51 -19.12 -93.94
CA PRO A 4 -70.08 -19.30 -93.58
C PRO A 4 -69.42 -18.25 -92.63
N ALA A 5 -68.10 -18.45 -92.49
CA ALA A 5 -67.08 -17.91 -91.58
C ALA A 5 -66.81 -16.39 -91.54
N SER A 6 -66.30 -15.87 -90.41
CA SER A 6 -64.87 -15.48 -90.21
C SER A 6 -64.68 -14.67 -88.90
N ALA A 7 -63.41 -14.43 -88.51
CA ALA A 7 -62.91 -13.64 -87.37
C ALA A 7 -62.59 -14.41 -86.07
N ALA A 8 -61.62 -15.30 -86.22
CA ALA A 8 -60.76 -15.85 -85.19
C ALA A 8 -59.64 -14.84 -84.85
N TRP A 9 -59.30 -14.72 -83.55
CA TRP A 9 -57.98 -14.27 -83.02
C TRP A 9 -57.63 -12.77 -83.08
N LYS A 10 -58.18 -11.97 -82.16
CA LYS A 10 -57.54 -10.72 -81.67
C LYS A 10 -58.23 -10.13 -80.44
N LYS A 11 -58.38 -10.88 -79.34
CA LYS A 11 -58.83 -10.28 -78.06
C LYS A 11 -58.58 -11.06 -76.77
N LEU A 12 -57.63 -12.01 -76.75
CA LEU A 12 -57.36 -12.83 -75.56
C LEU A 12 -55.87 -12.93 -75.17
N THR A 13 -54.97 -12.17 -75.81
CA THR A 13 -53.52 -12.25 -75.55
C THR A 13 -52.91 -11.00 -74.93
N SER A 14 -53.69 -9.95 -74.58
CA SER A 14 -53.14 -8.74 -73.94
C SER A 14 -53.35 -8.65 -72.42
N SER A 15 -54.42 -9.20 -71.84
CA SER A 15 -54.65 -9.05 -70.38
C SER A 15 -53.91 -10.10 -69.55
N LEU A 16 -53.74 -11.33 -70.05
CA LEU A 16 -53.01 -12.40 -69.34
C LEU A 16 -51.51 -12.14 -69.30
N PHE A 17 -50.92 -11.62 -70.38
CA PHE A 17 -49.50 -11.26 -70.40
C PHE A 17 -49.19 -10.03 -69.54
N TYR A 18 -50.09 -9.03 -69.53
CA TYR A 18 -49.90 -7.81 -68.72
C TYR A 18 -49.99 -8.10 -67.22
N ASN A 19 -50.96 -8.92 -66.79
CA ASN A 19 -51.09 -9.30 -65.38
C ASN A 19 -49.93 -10.20 -64.91
N TYR A 20 -49.46 -11.13 -65.75
CA TYR A 20 -48.31 -11.99 -65.41
C TYR A 20 -46.99 -11.20 -65.32
N PHE A 21 -46.81 -10.18 -66.16
CA PHE A 21 -45.64 -9.30 -66.08
C PHE A 21 -45.69 -8.37 -64.85
N GLN A 22 -46.87 -7.89 -64.47
CA GLN A 22 -47.05 -7.09 -63.24
C GLN A 22 -46.84 -7.93 -61.97
N GLU A 23 -47.29 -9.19 -61.95
CA GLU A 23 -47.02 -10.11 -60.84
C GLU A 23 -45.53 -10.48 -60.74
N LEU A 24 -44.85 -10.74 -61.86
CA LEU A 24 -43.41 -11.01 -61.89
C LEU A 24 -42.59 -9.77 -61.47
N LEU A 25 -42.95 -8.56 -61.93
CA LEU A 25 -42.30 -7.33 -61.48
C LEU A 25 -42.53 -7.11 -59.99
N SER A 26 -43.75 -7.34 -59.50
CA SER A 26 -44.10 -7.23 -58.08
C SER A 26 -43.31 -8.22 -57.23
N PHE A 27 -43.19 -9.49 -57.66
CA PHE A 27 -42.38 -10.50 -56.99
C PHE A 27 -40.88 -10.17 -57.01
N HIS A 28 -40.38 -9.61 -58.10
CA HIS A 28 -38.97 -9.21 -58.23
C HIS A 28 -38.66 -7.96 -57.39
N LEU A 29 -39.59 -7.00 -57.31
CA LEU A 29 -39.52 -5.84 -56.43
C LEU A 29 -39.66 -6.23 -54.96
N LEU A 30 -40.52 -7.20 -54.62
CA LEU A 30 -40.66 -7.75 -53.27
C LEU A 30 -39.36 -8.47 -52.85
N LYS A 31 -38.77 -9.30 -53.73
CA LYS A 31 -37.46 -9.93 -53.47
C LYS A 31 -36.34 -8.90 -53.32
N LYS A 32 -36.31 -7.82 -54.12
CA LYS A 32 -35.34 -6.73 -53.95
C LYS A 32 -35.54 -5.96 -52.65
N LYS A 33 -36.80 -5.68 -52.25
CA LYS A 33 -37.12 -5.04 -50.98
C LYS A 33 -36.78 -5.93 -49.79
N MET A 34 -37.10 -7.22 -49.85
CA MET A 34 -36.74 -8.19 -48.80
C MET A 34 -35.21 -8.37 -48.73
N LYS A 35 -34.48 -8.49 -49.85
CA LYS A 35 -33.01 -8.52 -49.83
C LYS A 35 -32.41 -7.25 -49.22
N LYS A 36 -32.94 -6.07 -49.56
CA LYS A 36 -32.51 -4.80 -48.95
C LYS A 36 -32.84 -4.73 -47.47
N LEU A 37 -33.99 -5.26 -47.04
CA LEU A 37 -34.39 -5.31 -45.64
C LEU A 37 -33.53 -6.30 -44.85
N THR A 38 -33.21 -7.47 -45.40
CA THR A 38 -32.31 -8.46 -44.78
C THR A 38 -30.87 -7.97 -44.72
N ILE A 39 -30.39 -7.27 -45.76
CA ILE A 39 -29.05 -6.64 -45.75
C ILE A 39 -29.01 -5.47 -44.76
N ALA A 40 -30.06 -4.64 -44.69
CA ALA A 40 -30.16 -3.58 -43.69
C ALA A 40 -30.27 -4.12 -42.27
N LEU A 41 -31.00 -5.23 -42.06
CA LEU A 41 -31.12 -5.91 -40.76
C LEU A 41 -29.80 -6.58 -40.34
N LEU A 42 -29.09 -7.22 -41.27
CA LEU A 42 -27.75 -7.76 -41.05
C LEU A 42 -26.74 -6.66 -40.75
N LEU A 43 -26.79 -5.52 -41.47
CA LEU A 43 -25.94 -4.35 -41.22
C LEU A 43 -26.24 -3.69 -39.86
N SER A 44 -27.51 -3.62 -39.44
CA SER A 44 -27.87 -3.10 -38.12
C SER A 44 -27.52 -4.06 -36.97
N VAL A 45 -27.58 -5.37 -37.20
CA VAL A 45 -27.15 -6.38 -36.20
C VAL A 45 -25.62 -6.40 -36.09
N SER A 46 -24.87 -6.23 -37.20
CA SER A 46 -23.42 -6.07 -37.12
C SER A 46 -22.98 -4.73 -36.53
N ALA A 47 -23.75 -3.64 -36.71
CA ALA A 47 -23.45 -2.35 -36.08
C ALA A 47 -23.75 -2.33 -34.57
N LEU A 48 -24.67 -3.17 -34.10
CA LEU A 48 -24.93 -3.40 -32.66
C LEU A 48 -23.91 -4.34 -32.01
N LEU A 49 -23.19 -5.16 -32.80
CA LEU A 49 -22.16 -6.10 -32.31
C LEU A 49 -20.75 -5.51 -32.29
N THR A 50 -20.54 -4.27 -32.77
CA THR A 50 -19.23 -3.61 -32.83
C THR A 50 -19.14 -2.31 -32.03
N ALA A 51 -20.17 -1.97 -31.24
CA ALA A 51 -20.06 -0.87 -30.29
C ALA A 51 -19.36 -1.39 -29.03
N GLN A 52 -18.03 -1.44 -29.06
CA GLN A 52 -17.25 -1.48 -27.83
C GLN A 52 -17.64 -0.23 -27.03
N ASP A 53 -17.98 -0.38 -25.75
CA ASP A 53 -18.33 0.77 -24.91
C ASP A 53 -17.21 1.80 -24.99
N ALA A 54 -17.55 3.00 -25.46
CA ALA A 54 -16.60 4.10 -25.57
C ALA A 54 -16.07 4.43 -24.16
N LEU A 55 -14.79 4.77 -24.09
CA LEU A 55 -14.21 5.25 -22.84
C LEU A 55 -14.86 6.59 -22.49
N LYS A 56 -15.42 6.70 -21.28
CA LYS A 56 -16.15 7.89 -20.85
C LYS A 56 -15.81 8.30 -19.45
N LEU A 57 -15.81 9.59 -19.21
CA LEU A 57 -15.77 10.16 -17.87
C LEU A 57 -17.07 9.84 -17.13
N ASN A 58 -16.97 9.40 -15.88
CA ASN A 58 -18.11 9.06 -15.04
C ASN A 58 -18.33 10.07 -13.90
N GLU A 59 -19.41 9.88 -13.13
CA GLU A 59 -19.80 10.73 -11.99
C GLU A 59 -18.80 10.74 -10.82
N LYS A 60 -17.86 9.77 -10.79
CA LYS A 60 -16.74 9.73 -9.85
C LYS A 60 -15.49 10.41 -10.41
N GLU A 61 -15.63 11.14 -11.51
CA GLU A 61 -14.59 11.95 -12.15
C GLU A 61 -13.36 11.14 -12.62
N TYR A 62 -13.55 9.92 -13.11
CA TYR A 62 -12.51 9.16 -13.82
C TYR A 62 -13.04 8.52 -15.10
N PHE A 63 -12.14 8.13 -16.00
CA PHE A 63 -12.51 7.51 -17.27
C PHE A 63 -12.75 6.02 -17.09
N HIS A 64 -13.87 5.53 -17.60
CA HIS A 64 -14.30 4.14 -17.48
C HIS A 64 -14.81 3.60 -18.81
N ARG A 65 -14.43 2.35 -19.10
CA ARG A 65 -15.17 1.42 -19.95
C ARG A 65 -14.95 0.01 -19.41
N GLN A 66 -15.66 -0.96 -19.97
CA GLN A 66 -15.44 -2.36 -19.64
C GLN A 66 -13.95 -2.75 -19.77
N GLY A 67 -13.38 -3.25 -18.66
CA GLY A 67 -11.99 -3.69 -18.61
C GLY A 67 -10.93 -2.58 -18.50
N LEU A 68 -11.33 -1.31 -18.41
CA LEU A 68 -10.38 -0.20 -18.32
C LEU A 68 -10.92 0.94 -17.46
N ASP A 69 -10.13 1.31 -16.44
CA ASP A 69 -10.27 2.56 -15.72
C ASP A 69 -9.00 3.39 -15.88
N VAL A 70 -9.15 4.69 -16.08
CA VAL A 70 -8.04 5.65 -16.04
C VAL A 70 -8.38 6.77 -15.10
N THR A 71 -7.59 6.88 -14.03
CA THR A 71 -7.67 7.93 -13.03
C THR A 71 -6.60 8.99 -13.31
N PHE A 72 -6.83 10.20 -12.82
CA PHE A 72 -5.92 11.32 -13.05
C PHE A 72 -5.94 12.27 -11.87
N PHE A 73 -4.84 12.28 -11.11
CA PHE A 73 -4.71 13.00 -9.84
C PHE A 73 -5.88 12.73 -8.88
N SER A 74 -6.35 11.47 -8.84
CA SER A 74 -7.34 11.00 -7.86
C SER A 74 -6.69 10.59 -6.54
N ASP A 75 -5.39 10.32 -6.56
CA ASP A 75 -4.49 10.09 -5.45
C ASP A 75 -3.15 10.83 -5.71
N TYR A 76 -2.32 10.98 -4.67
CA TYR A 76 -1.04 11.66 -4.79
C TYR A 76 0.00 11.19 -3.76
N TYR A 77 0.81 10.23 -4.19
CA TYR A 77 2.00 9.68 -3.54
C TYR A 77 3.00 9.21 -4.63
N PRO A 78 3.61 10.15 -5.39
CA PRO A 78 4.45 9.83 -6.55
C PRO A 78 5.66 8.96 -6.22
N GLU A 79 6.27 9.16 -5.04
CA GLU A 79 7.38 8.34 -4.54
C GLU A 79 7.02 6.87 -4.30
N GLY A 80 5.73 6.54 -4.13
CA GLY A 80 5.21 5.17 -4.07
C GLY A 80 4.54 4.70 -5.36
N HIS A 81 4.82 5.36 -6.49
CA HIS A 81 4.22 5.09 -7.80
C HIS A 81 2.68 5.22 -7.79
N GLN A 82 2.16 6.28 -7.16
CA GLN A 82 0.71 6.58 -7.12
C GLN A 82 0.45 8.07 -7.37
N SER A 83 0.46 8.53 -8.62
CA SER A 83 0.01 9.89 -8.96
C SER A 83 -0.30 10.01 -10.45
N GLY A 84 -0.64 11.22 -10.91
CA GLY A 84 -0.71 11.54 -12.33
C GLY A 84 -1.74 10.70 -13.07
N VAL A 85 -1.44 10.37 -14.34
CA VAL A 85 -2.23 9.38 -15.10
C VAL A 85 -1.94 7.99 -14.53
N THR A 86 -3.00 7.30 -14.12
CA THR A 86 -2.95 5.90 -13.65
C THR A 86 -3.92 5.05 -14.45
N ILE A 87 -3.42 3.93 -14.97
CA ILE A 87 -4.16 3.01 -15.85
C ILE A 87 -4.41 1.69 -15.12
N ILE A 88 -5.68 1.34 -14.96
CA ILE A 88 -6.13 0.08 -14.39
C ILE A 88 -6.78 -0.74 -15.50
N GLN A 89 -6.07 -1.76 -15.98
CA GLN A 89 -6.47 -2.61 -17.08
C GLN A 89 -6.85 -4.00 -16.53
N HIS A 90 -8.08 -4.44 -16.77
CA HIS A 90 -8.61 -5.74 -16.32
C HIS A 90 -8.37 -6.03 -14.82
N GLY A 91 -8.60 -5.03 -13.96
CA GLY A 91 -8.44 -5.20 -12.50
C GLY A 91 -7.04 -4.90 -11.97
N VAL A 92 -6.04 -4.74 -12.83
CA VAL A 92 -4.64 -4.55 -12.46
C VAL A 92 -4.18 -3.13 -12.77
N ARG A 93 -3.50 -2.47 -11.82
CA ARG A 93 -2.86 -1.17 -12.05
C ARG A 93 -1.56 -1.38 -12.85
N VAL A 94 -1.64 -1.19 -14.15
CA VAL A 94 -0.55 -1.49 -15.10
C VAL A 94 0.39 -0.32 -15.34
N ALA A 95 -0.10 0.92 -15.16
CA ALA A 95 0.73 2.13 -15.27
C ALA A 95 0.30 3.21 -14.28
N ALA A 96 1.24 4.07 -13.88
CA ALA A 96 1.01 5.17 -12.95
C ALA A 96 2.01 6.32 -13.20
N ASN A 97 1.92 7.38 -12.38
CA ASN A 97 2.86 8.50 -12.37
C ASN A 97 2.94 9.32 -13.67
N GLY A 98 1.89 9.29 -14.50
CA GLY A 98 1.81 10.09 -15.72
C GLY A 98 1.83 11.60 -15.47
N ASP A 99 3.00 12.23 -15.48
CA ASP A 99 3.24 13.66 -15.19
C ASP A 99 4.61 14.13 -15.70
N LEU A 100 4.89 15.43 -15.65
CA LEU A 100 6.24 15.96 -15.89
C LEU A 100 7.19 15.63 -14.74
N ARG A 101 8.41 15.21 -15.09
CA ARG A 101 9.55 14.99 -14.20
C ARG A 101 10.75 15.79 -14.69
N LEU A 102 11.66 16.14 -13.78
CA LEU A 102 12.87 16.91 -14.10
C LEU A 102 14.06 16.03 -14.53
N GLU A 103 13.92 14.72 -14.41
CA GLU A 103 14.89 13.70 -14.82
C GLU A 103 14.23 12.47 -15.50
N PRO A 104 14.99 11.64 -16.23
CA PRO A 104 14.46 10.43 -16.88
C PRO A 104 13.92 9.38 -15.93
N SER A 105 14.63 9.14 -14.82
CA SER A 105 14.32 8.11 -13.83
C SER A 105 14.37 8.73 -12.43
N PRO A 106 13.27 9.36 -11.95
CA PRO A 106 13.23 9.99 -10.64
C PRO A 106 13.23 8.96 -9.51
N GLY A 107 13.96 9.25 -8.43
CA GLY A 107 13.97 8.48 -7.20
C GLY A 107 13.05 9.06 -6.12
N GLN A 108 13.06 8.46 -4.93
CA GLN A 108 12.23 8.87 -3.79
C GLN A 108 12.49 10.33 -3.32
N TRP A 109 13.72 10.84 -3.47
CA TRP A 109 14.09 12.21 -3.13
C TRP A 109 14.16 13.16 -4.35
N SER A 110 13.68 12.73 -5.52
CA SER A 110 13.63 13.59 -6.70
C SER A 110 12.55 14.67 -6.60
N PRO A 111 12.74 15.84 -7.26
CA PRO A 111 11.72 16.88 -7.37
C PRO A 111 10.40 16.40 -7.98
N VAL A 112 9.30 16.63 -7.28
CA VAL A 112 7.94 16.36 -7.77
C VAL A 112 7.14 17.68 -7.86
N PRO A 113 6.20 17.82 -8.80
CA PRO A 113 5.47 19.07 -8.96
C PRO A 113 4.46 19.23 -7.83
N LYS A 114 4.17 20.47 -7.45
CA LYS A 114 2.97 20.76 -6.67
C LYS A 114 1.76 20.70 -7.58
N TRP A 115 0.70 20.06 -7.13
CA TRP A 115 -0.58 20.02 -7.82
C TRP A 115 -1.52 21.10 -7.27
N GLY A 116 -2.27 21.71 -8.17
CA GLY A 116 -3.26 22.75 -7.92
C GLY A 116 -4.67 22.32 -8.27
N LYS A 117 -5.40 23.21 -8.93
CA LYS A 117 -6.79 22.98 -9.28
C LYS A 117 -6.91 21.86 -10.31
N ARG A 118 -7.82 20.92 -10.03
CA ARG A 118 -8.32 19.92 -10.97
C ARG A 118 -9.66 20.39 -11.53
N THR A 119 -9.81 20.40 -12.84
CA THR A 119 -11.03 20.82 -13.53
C THR A 119 -11.55 19.67 -14.40
N VAL A 120 -12.81 19.31 -14.22
CA VAL A 120 -13.48 18.24 -14.94
C VAL A 120 -14.43 18.85 -15.96
N ASP A 121 -14.30 18.44 -17.22
CA ASP A 121 -15.17 18.86 -18.32
C ASP A 121 -15.91 17.64 -18.88
N GLU A 122 -17.14 17.44 -18.39
CA GLU A 122 -18.00 16.34 -18.83
C GLU A 122 -18.46 16.49 -20.28
N GLU A 123 -18.59 17.71 -20.80
CA GLU A 123 -19.04 17.94 -22.17
C GLU A 123 -17.97 17.51 -23.17
N ASN A 124 -16.71 17.85 -22.89
CA ASN A 124 -15.56 17.50 -23.72
C ASN A 124 -14.91 16.16 -23.36
N GLN A 125 -15.40 15.49 -22.31
CA GLN A 125 -14.82 14.25 -21.77
C GLN A 125 -13.34 14.42 -21.45
N SER A 126 -12.98 15.52 -20.77
CA SER A 126 -11.60 15.83 -20.41
C SER A 126 -11.44 16.22 -18.94
N ILE A 127 -10.21 16.09 -18.45
CA ILE A 127 -9.79 16.50 -17.11
C ILE A 127 -8.49 17.28 -17.25
N ILE A 128 -8.44 18.46 -16.64
CA ILE A 128 -7.27 19.33 -16.64
C ILE A 128 -6.73 19.41 -15.21
N GLN A 129 -5.41 19.23 -15.05
CA GLN A 129 -4.71 19.44 -13.80
C GLN A 129 -3.69 20.58 -13.95
N GLU A 130 -3.78 21.58 -13.08
CA GLU A 130 -2.77 22.64 -12.93
C GLU A 130 -1.64 22.17 -12.02
N LEU A 131 -0.38 22.40 -12.43
CA LEU A 131 0.83 21.95 -11.73
C LEU A 131 1.95 22.99 -11.80
N TRP A 132 2.90 22.94 -10.87
CA TRP A 132 4.09 23.79 -10.90
C TRP A 132 5.29 23.22 -10.15
N TYR A 133 6.46 23.70 -10.53
CA TYR A 133 7.70 23.54 -9.77
C TYR A 133 8.16 24.90 -9.22
N PRO A 134 8.76 24.93 -8.01
CA PRO A 134 8.92 23.82 -7.07
C PRO A 134 7.69 23.60 -6.16
N ASP A 135 7.56 22.41 -5.55
CA ASP A 135 6.74 22.28 -4.34
C ASP A 135 7.48 22.85 -3.13
N SER A 136 7.20 24.13 -2.83
CA SER A 136 7.77 24.84 -1.69
C SER A 136 7.45 24.22 -0.31
N SER A 137 6.46 23.32 -0.24
CA SER A 137 6.15 22.58 1.00
C SER A 137 7.08 21.37 1.22
N LYS A 138 7.70 20.85 0.15
CA LYS A 138 8.69 19.75 0.20
C LYS A 138 10.15 20.24 0.11
N ASN A 139 10.39 21.44 -0.42
CA ASN A 139 11.76 21.96 -0.59
C ASN A 139 12.48 22.13 0.75
N ARG A 140 13.45 21.25 1.04
CA ARG A 140 14.23 21.15 2.28
C ARG A 140 13.37 21.06 3.54
N LYS A 141 12.17 20.48 3.43
CA LYS A 141 11.15 20.42 4.49
C LYS A 141 10.40 19.09 4.45
N GLY A 142 9.78 18.76 5.57
CA GLY A 142 8.87 17.61 5.69
C GLY A 142 9.55 16.37 6.27
N PHE A 143 8.93 15.22 6.03
CA PHE A 143 9.41 13.92 6.50
C PHE A 143 10.61 13.45 5.68
N ASN A 144 10.51 13.55 4.35
CA ASN A 144 11.62 13.33 3.41
C ASN A 144 11.89 14.65 2.67
N PRO A 145 12.88 15.45 3.10
CA PRO A 145 13.17 16.73 2.48
C PRO A 145 13.73 16.52 1.06
N VAL A 146 13.14 17.23 0.09
CA VAL A 146 13.58 17.21 -1.31
C VAL A 146 14.32 18.50 -1.63
N ILE A 147 15.37 18.45 -2.46
CA ILE A 147 16.06 19.65 -2.93
C ILE A 147 15.59 19.97 -4.35
N TYR A 148 15.02 21.16 -4.54
CA TYR A 148 14.59 21.62 -5.86
C TYR A 148 15.68 22.46 -6.53
N PRO A 149 15.86 22.34 -7.87
CA PRO A 149 16.69 23.25 -8.63
C PRO A 149 16.09 24.67 -8.66
N ASP A 150 16.89 25.66 -9.06
CA ASP A 150 16.41 27.02 -9.32
C ASP A 150 15.64 27.09 -10.66
N LEU A 151 14.50 26.41 -10.69
CA LEU A 151 13.61 26.31 -11.85
C LEU A 151 12.17 26.52 -11.37
N ASN A 152 11.53 27.57 -11.88
CA ASN A 152 10.15 27.92 -11.56
C ASN A 152 9.34 27.97 -12.84
N PHE A 153 8.29 27.16 -12.94
CA PHE A 153 7.38 27.17 -14.07
C PHE A 153 6.03 26.57 -13.70
N PHE A 154 5.01 26.99 -14.44
CA PHE A 154 3.64 26.51 -14.35
C PHE A 154 3.29 25.78 -15.64
N TYR A 155 2.50 24.73 -15.50
CA TYR A 155 2.01 23.95 -16.62
C TYR A 155 0.67 23.31 -16.29
N GLN A 156 0.01 22.84 -17.34
CA GLN A 156 -1.23 22.11 -17.26
C GLN A 156 -1.10 20.82 -18.06
N ILE A 157 -1.72 19.77 -17.53
CA ILE A 157 -1.90 18.53 -18.26
C ILE A 157 -3.40 18.35 -18.45
N GLU A 158 -3.80 18.23 -19.71
CA GLU A 158 -5.14 17.79 -20.08
C GLU A 158 -5.08 16.32 -20.50
N ILE A 159 -5.98 15.51 -19.96
CA ILE A 159 -6.29 14.20 -20.51
C ILE A 159 -7.72 14.14 -21.00
N LYS A 160 -7.95 13.48 -22.13
CA LYS A 160 -9.26 13.41 -22.77
C LYS A 160 -9.53 12.02 -23.33
N ALA A 161 -10.75 11.52 -23.14
CA ALA A 161 -11.18 10.28 -23.79
C ALA A 161 -11.54 10.53 -25.26
N GLU A 162 -11.02 9.67 -26.14
CA GLU A 162 -11.29 9.72 -27.58
C GLU A 162 -12.32 8.66 -27.99
N ASP A 163 -13.00 8.89 -29.13
CA ASP A 163 -14.08 8.04 -29.64
C ASP A 163 -13.64 6.59 -29.92
N ASP A 164 -12.35 6.37 -30.23
CA ASP A 164 -11.80 5.04 -30.49
C ASP A 164 -11.38 4.29 -29.21
N GLY A 165 -11.67 4.87 -28.04
CA GLY A 165 -11.38 4.34 -26.73
C GLY A 165 -9.93 4.50 -26.26
N SER A 166 -9.15 5.33 -26.94
CA SER A 166 -7.86 5.84 -26.46
C SER A 166 -8.04 7.07 -25.56
N ILE A 167 -6.94 7.52 -24.96
CA ILE A 167 -6.85 8.74 -24.18
C ILE A 167 -5.77 9.61 -24.80
N SER A 168 -6.11 10.86 -25.12
CA SER A 168 -5.11 11.86 -25.47
C SER A 168 -4.58 12.52 -24.20
N VAL A 169 -3.27 12.75 -24.15
CA VAL A 169 -2.57 13.50 -23.10
C VAL A 169 -1.90 14.69 -23.75
N THR A 170 -2.22 15.90 -23.29
CA THR A 170 -1.62 17.15 -23.79
C THR A 170 -0.98 17.90 -22.64
N VAL A 171 0.29 18.30 -22.82
CA VAL A 171 1.02 19.14 -21.86
C VAL A 171 1.17 20.55 -22.43
N ASP A 172 0.68 21.53 -21.68
CA ASP A 172 0.81 22.95 -21.97
C ASP A 172 1.65 23.64 -20.89
N LEU A 173 2.66 24.40 -21.29
CA LEU A 173 3.43 25.27 -20.39
C LEU A 173 3.00 26.72 -20.55
N ASP A 174 3.02 27.47 -19.45
CA ASP A 174 2.74 28.91 -19.46
C ASP A 174 3.83 29.69 -20.20
N GLU A 175 5.09 29.30 -20.02
CA GLU A 175 6.27 29.85 -20.68
C GLU A 175 7.21 28.70 -21.14
N PRO A 176 8.01 28.91 -22.19
CA PRO A 176 9.00 27.90 -22.60
C PRO A 176 9.99 27.59 -21.47
N LEU A 177 10.39 26.33 -21.35
CA LEU A 177 11.47 25.97 -20.43
C LEU A 177 12.80 26.61 -20.87
N PRO A 178 13.70 26.93 -19.93
CA PRO A 178 15.08 27.26 -20.26
C PRO A 178 15.71 26.11 -21.07
N ASP A 179 16.56 26.45 -22.04
CA ASP A 179 17.16 25.50 -22.98
C ASP A 179 17.83 24.29 -22.29
N GLU A 180 18.49 24.52 -21.16
CA GLU A 180 19.19 23.50 -20.37
C GLU A 180 18.28 22.42 -19.76
N TRP A 181 16.98 22.71 -19.65
CA TRP A 181 15.97 21.77 -19.12
C TRP A 181 15.21 21.02 -20.22
N CYS A 182 15.31 21.44 -21.48
CA CYS A 182 14.52 20.88 -22.57
C CYS A 182 14.85 19.40 -22.83
N ASP A 183 16.12 18.98 -22.70
CA ASP A 183 16.54 17.58 -22.86
C ASP A 183 16.41 16.75 -21.57
N ARG A 184 16.00 17.38 -20.46
CA ARG A 184 15.94 16.77 -19.13
C ARG A 184 14.52 16.56 -18.65
N ALA A 185 13.74 17.64 -18.65
CA ALA A 185 12.36 17.64 -18.23
C ALA A 185 11.49 16.97 -19.30
N GLY A 186 10.57 16.13 -18.88
CA GLY A 186 9.73 15.39 -19.80
C GLY A 186 8.53 14.76 -19.11
N PHE A 187 7.53 14.43 -19.91
CA PHE A 187 6.38 13.67 -19.44
C PHE A 187 6.77 12.20 -19.31
N ASN A 188 6.65 11.65 -18.11
CA ASN A 188 6.97 10.26 -17.80
C ASN A 188 5.67 9.51 -17.48
N LEU A 189 5.56 8.27 -17.95
CA LEU A 189 4.56 7.30 -17.50
C LEU A 189 5.27 6.00 -17.13
N GLU A 190 4.93 5.43 -15.98
CA GLU A 190 5.67 4.33 -15.39
C GLU A 190 4.86 3.03 -15.44
N PHE A 191 5.48 1.92 -15.82
CA PHE A 191 4.87 0.58 -15.88
C PHE A 191 5.47 -0.37 -14.84
N PHE A 192 4.61 -1.09 -14.12
CA PHE A 192 5.03 -2.00 -13.07
C PHE A 192 5.85 -3.17 -13.66
N PRO A 193 7.13 -3.35 -13.24
CA PRO A 193 8.00 -4.32 -13.87
C PRO A 193 7.54 -5.78 -13.72
N GLY A 194 7.00 -6.14 -12.55
CA GLY A 194 6.60 -7.51 -12.24
C GLY A 194 5.56 -8.10 -13.22
N ASP A 195 4.66 -7.25 -13.73
CA ASP A 195 3.65 -7.66 -14.71
C ASP A 195 4.19 -7.74 -16.15
N LEU A 196 5.40 -7.23 -16.39
CA LEU A 196 6.00 -7.14 -17.73
C LEU A 196 7.21 -8.06 -17.92
N PHE A 197 7.79 -8.63 -16.87
CA PHE A 197 8.92 -9.56 -16.98
C PHE A 197 8.68 -10.68 -17.99
N GLY A 198 9.65 -10.85 -18.90
CA GLY A 198 9.60 -11.81 -20.01
C GLY A 198 8.69 -11.43 -21.18
N LYS A 199 7.92 -10.34 -21.08
CA LYS A 199 7.04 -9.86 -22.16
C LYS A 199 7.81 -9.00 -23.17
N THR A 200 7.26 -8.89 -24.38
CA THR A 200 7.90 -8.14 -25.46
C THR A 200 7.46 -6.68 -25.53
N TRP A 201 8.26 -5.84 -26.18
CA TRP A 201 7.89 -4.50 -26.59
C TRP A 201 8.32 -4.25 -28.04
N LEU A 202 7.55 -3.42 -28.74
CA LEU A 202 7.84 -2.94 -30.09
C LEU A 202 7.89 -1.41 -30.06
N MET A 203 8.93 -0.80 -30.61
CA MET A 203 9.05 0.66 -30.75
C MET A 203 9.43 0.98 -32.19
N ASP A 204 8.45 1.37 -33.00
CA ASP A 204 8.56 1.43 -34.46
C ASP A 204 9.18 0.13 -35.05
N GLU A 205 10.39 0.21 -35.62
CA GLU A 205 11.13 -0.94 -36.18
C GLU A 205 11.98 -1.70 -35.14
N SER A 206 12.10 -1.16 -33.92
CA SER A 206 12.86 -1.76 -32.83
C SER A 206 11.98 -2.72 -32.02
N THR A 207 12.58 -3.77 -31.46
CA THR A 207 11.88 -4.75 -30.64
C THR A 207 12.76 -5.20 -29.49
N GLY A 208 12.15 -5.59 -28.37
CA GLY A 208 12.91 -6.20 -27.27
C GLY A 208 12.01 -6.92 -26.27
N ILE A 209 12.63 -7.27 -25.14
CA ILE A 209 11.99 -8.01 -24.04
C ILE A 209 12.25 -7.21 -22.75
N PHE A 210 11.24 -7.14 -21.89
CA PHE A 210 11.37 -6.63 -20.54
C PHE A 210 12.09 -7.67 -19.67
N MET A 211 13.32 -7.38 -19.27
CA MET A 211 14.21 -8.32 -18.58
C MET A 211 13.97 -8.33 -17.06
N ASP A 212 14.09 -9.50 -16.43
CA ASP A 212 14.00 -9.64 -14.96
C ASP A 212 15.05 -8.80 -14.23
N GLN A 213 16.26 -8.74 -14.81
CA GLN A 213 17.37 -7.92 -14.32
C GLN A 213 17.67 -6.81 -15.32
N PRO A 214 17.87 -5.56 -14.86
CA PRO A 214 18.31 -4.49 -15.72
C PRO A 214 19.69 -4.82 -16.32
N VAL A 215 19.88 -4.54 -17.61
CA VAL A 215 21.13 -4.82 -18.33
C VAL A 215 21.47 -3.67 -19.28
N GLY A 216 22.75 -3.42 -19.47
CA GLY A 216 23.23 -2.50 -20.49
C GLY A 216 24.55 -1.84 -20.13
N PRO A 217 25.19 -1.14 -21.07
CA PRO A 217 26.22 -0.20 -20.69
C PRO A 217 25.58 0.93 -19.87
N MET A 218 26.15 1.19 -18.69
CA MET A 218 25.77 2.35 -17.88
C MET A 218 26.30 3.62 -18.55
N MET A 219 25.52 4.69 -18.49
CA MET A 219 25.89 6.04 -18.92
C MET A 219 25.62 7.02 -17.78
N GLU A 220 26.28 8.17 -17.81
CA GLU A 220 26.06 9.23 -16.83
C GLU A 220 24.98 10.17 -17.34
N PHE A 221 23.93 10.37 -16.55
CA PHE A 221 22.84 11.32 -16.81
C PHE A 221 22.71 12.27 -15.62
N ASP A 222 23.26 13.48 -15.77
CA ASP A 222 23.22 14.53 -14.73
C ASP A 222 23.72 14.09 -13.34
N GLY A 223 24.81 13.31 -13.32
CA GLY A 223 25.40 12.79 -12.08
C GLY A 223 24.82 11.45 -11.60
N GLU A 224 23.80 10.92 -12.27
CA GLU A 224 23.23 9.60 -11.97
C GLU A 224 23.63 8.56 -13.02
N PRO A 225 24.15 7.39 -12.62
CA PRO A 225 24.42 6.29 -13.54
C PRO A 225 23.12 5.60 -13.96
N LEU A 226 22.76 5.66 -15.24
CA LEU A 226 21.55 5.07 -15.81
C LEU A 226 21.88 4.40 -17.15
N THR A 227 21.19 3.31 -17.52
CA THR A 227 21.32 2.79 -18.89
C THR A 227 20.63 3.74 -19.87
N GLY A 228 21.08 3.77 -21.12
CA GLY A 228 20.34 4.47 -22.18
C GLY A 228 18.93 3.93 -22.41
N PRO A 229 18.12 4.64 -23.22
CA PRO A 229 16.80 4.14 -23.57
C PRO A 229 16.93 2.79 -24.28
N LEU A 230 16.07 1.84 -23.90
CA LEU A 230 15.91 0.54 -24.54
C LEU A 230 15.53 0.70 -26.02
N ALA A 231 14.72 1.72 -26.32
CA ALA A 231 14.43 2.17 -27.67
C ALA A 231 13.85 3.60 -27.67
N SER A 232 13.89 4.25 -28.82
CA SER A 232 13.18 5.50 -29.09
C SER A 232 12.44 5.41 -30.43
N GLY A 233 11.27 6.04 -30.51
CA GLY A 233 10.40 6.01 -31.69
C GLY A 233 9.09 6.77 -31.46
N LEU A 234 8.18 6.75 -32.43
CA LEU A 234 6.90 7.46 -32.32
C LEU A 234 5.76 6.57 -31.83
N THR A 235 5.85 5.24 -31.99
CA THR A 235 4.85 4.29 -31.53
C THR A 235 5.46 3.17 -30.70
N LEU A 236 5.09 3.11 -29.42
CA LEU A 236 5.41 2.01 -28.49
C LEU A 236 4.22 1.05 -28.40
N VAL A 237 4.48 -0.25 -28.48
CA VAL A 237 3.54 -1.32 -28.13
C VAL A 237 4.14 -2.13 -26.99
N VAL A 238 3.51 -2.06 -25.83
CA VAL A 238 3.84 -2.84 -24.64
C VAL A 238 3.09 -4.17 -24.68
N ALA A 239 3.79 -5.29 -24.46
CA ALA A 239 3.23 -6.64 -24.38
C ALA A 239 2.27 -7.01 -25.53
N PRO A 240 2.69 -6.89 -26.81
CA PRO A 240 1.81 -7.17 -27.96
C PRO A 240 1.17 -8.56 -27.93
N GLU A 241 1.85 -9.55 -27.33
CA GLU A 241 1.41 -10.92 -27.18
C GLU A 241 0.39 -11.17 -26.04
N ALA A 242 0.16 -10.20 -25.16
CA ALA A 242 -0.67 -10.38 -23.95
C ALA A 242 -1.84 -9.39 -23.91
N ASP A 243 -3.03 -9.82 -24.34
CA ASP A 243 -4.25 -8.98 -24.43
C ASP A 243 -4.61 -8.26 -23.12
N LEU A 244 -4.32 -8.86 -21.96
CA LEU A 244 -4.66 -8.29 -20.67
C LEU A 244 -3.80 -7.07 -20.28
N GLN A 245 -2.58 -6.96 -20.82
CA GLN A 245 -1.61 -5.90 -20.51
C GLN A 245 -1.18 -5.08 -21.74
N ARG A 246 -1.67 -5.43 -22.94
CA ARG A 246 -1.27 -4.75 -24.16
C ARG A 246 -1.69 -3.28 -24.13
N ILE A 247 -0.74 -2.38 -24.35
CA ILE A 247 -0.96 -0.93 -24.46
C ILE A 247 -0.18 -0.42 -25.67
N VAL A 248 -0.81 0.45 -26.46
CA VAL A 248 -0.16 1.20 -27.54
C VAL A 248 -0.04 2.66 -27.12
N ILE A 249 1.13 3.27 -27.25
CA ILE A 249 1.34 4.71 -27.03
C ILE A 249 1.90 5.30 -28.31
N GLN A 250 1.28 6.37 -28.79
CA GLN A 250 1.73 7.12 -29.96
C GLN A 250 2.02 8.55 -29.55
N SER A 251 3.16 9.08 -29.97
CA SER A 251 3.46 10.50 -29.83
C SER A 251 3.20 11.24 -31.14
N GLU A 252 2.55 12.40 -31.05
CA GLU A 252 2.33 13.31 -32.19
C GLU A 252 3.37 14.45 -32.24
N THR A 253 4.23 14.55 -31.22
CA THR A 253 5.25 15.60 -31.11
C THR A 253 6.66 15.00 -31.08
N GLU A 254 7.24 14.87 -29.89
CA GLU A 254 8.60 14.34 -29.69
C GLU A 254 8.61 12.82 -29.62
N PRO A 255 9.70 12.14 -30.01
CA PRO A 255 9.84 10.71 -29.83
C PRO A 255 9.55 10.26 -28.40
N LEU A 256 8.94 9.08 -28.28
CA LEU A 256 8.91 8.31 -27.06
C LEU A 256 10.29 7.70 -26.84
N GLU A 257 10.69 7.57 -25.59
CA GLU A 257 11.83 6.81 -25.14
C GLU A 257 11.37 5.80 -24.09
N LEU A 258 11.78 4.55 -24.22
CA LEU A 258 11.53 3.51 -23.22
C LEU A 258 12.78 3.28 -22.39
N TRP A 259 12.69 3.43 -21.08
CA TRP A 259 13.79 3.32 -20.12
C TRP A 259 13.54 2.25 -19.06
N ASP A 260 14.62 1.79 -18.44
CA ASP A 260 14.58 0.89 -17.30
C ASP A 260 15.11 1.61 -16.05
N GLY A 261 14.19 2.15 -15.24
CA GLY A 261 14.53 2.88 -14.01
C GLY A 261 15.12 2.01 -12.90
N ARG A 262 15.15 0.68 -13.10
CA ARG A 262 15.79 -0.24 -12.15
C ARG A 262 17.32 -0.14 -12.16
N THR A 263 17.87 0.51 -13.17
CA THR A 263 19.32 0.64 -13.35
C THR A 263 19.97 1.64 -12.40
N ASN A 264 19.24 2.70 -12.01
CA ASN A 264 19.67 3.64 -10.97
C ASN A 264 18.95 3.44 -9.63
N HIS A 265 17.75 2.85 -9.62
CA HIS A 265 16.98 2.61 -8.39
C HIS A 265 16.37 1.21 -8.36
N ASN A 266 16.72 0.35 -7.39
CA ASN A 266 16.21 -1.03 -7.33
C ASN A 266 14.67 -1.16 -7.26
N ASN A 267 13.98 -0.14 -6.75
CA ASN A 267 12.51 -0.05 -6.72
C ASN A 267 11.92 0.67 -7.95
N GLY A 268 12.74 1.12 -8.90
CA GLY A 268 12.31 1.82 -10.11
C GLY A 268 11.43 0.97 -11.03
N TRP A 269 10.64 1.66 -11.86
CA TRP A 269 9.74 1.04 -12.83
C TRP A 269 10.28 1.17 -14.27
N TYR A 270 9.64 0.53 -15.24
CA TYR A 270 9.89 0.88 -16.65
C TYR A 270 9.25 2.23 -16.94
N ILE A 271 9.94 3.09 -17.69
CA ILE A 271 9.49 4.48 -17.91
C ILE A 271 9.37 4.70 -19.40
N VAL A 272 8.20 5.11 -19.87
CA VAL A 272 8.08 5.74 -21.19
C VAL A 272 8.08 7.25 -20.99
N ARG A 273 8.83 7.97 -21.83
CA ARG A 273 8.90 9.43 -21.73
C ARG A 273 9.08 10.15 -23.06
N SER A 274 8.77 11.45 -23.05
CA SER A 274 9.11 12.41 -24.11
C SER A 274 9.57 13.70 -23.45
N THR A 275 10.68 14.25 -23.94
CA THR A 275 11.28 15.49 -23.43
C THR A 275 10.53 16.72 -23.97
N ILE A 276 10.60 17.84 -23.26
CA ILE A 276 9.93 19.08 -23.67
C ILE A 276 10.73 19.76 -24.79
N PRO A 277 10.17 19.95 -26.00
CA PRO A 277 10.89 20.60 -27.08
C PRO A 277 11.21 22.07 -26.79
N LYS A 278 12.38 22.51 -27.25
CA LYS A 278 12.86 23.88 -27.06
C LYS A 278 11.88 24.92 -27.62
N GLY A 279 11.53 25.91 -26.80
CA GLY A 279 10.62 26.99 -27.17
C GLY A 279 9.14 26.60 -27.19
N ALA A 280 8.79 25.35 -26.91
CA ALA A 280 7.41 24.89 -26.89
C ALA A 280 6.65 25.38 -25.65
N THR A 281 5.36 25.64 -25.82
CA THR A 281 4.43 26.03 -24.76
C THR A 281 3.14 25.25 -24.91
N LYS A 282 2.40 25.51 -26.00
CA LYS A 282 1.14 24.83 -26.31
C LYS A 282 1.36 23.49 -27.01
N GLY A 283 0.77 22.44 -26.46
CA GLY A 283 0.89 21.07 -26.93
C GLY A 283 2.34 20.63 -27.02
N ALA A 284 3.13 20.98 -26.01
CA ALA A 284 4.56 20.64 -25.96
C ALA A 284 4.75 19.12 -26.02
N ILE A 285 3.89 18.37 -25.32
CA ILE A 285 3.74 16.92 -25.46
C ILE A 285 2.32 16.61 -25.89
N LYS A 286 2.17 15.70 -26.86
CA LYS A 286 0.87 15.13 -27.25
C LYS A 286 1.00 13.63 -27.46
N TRP A 287 0.39 12.86 -26.57
CA TRP A 287 0.34 11.41 -26.67
C TRP A 287 -1.07 10.91 -26.88
N ILE A 288 -1.19 9.78 -27.56
CA ILE A 288 -2.41 8.97 -27.65
C ILE A 288 -2.08 7.61 -27.01
N ILE A 289 -2.75 7.30 -25.91
CA ILE A 289 -2.56 6.05 -25.15
C ILE A 289 -3.79 5.17 -25.38
N LYS A 290 -3.58 3.96 -25.89
CA LYS A 290 -4.63 2.99 -26.22
C LYS A 290 -4.39 1.66 -25.50
N PRO A 291 -4.92 1.50 -24.29
CA PRO A 291 -4.95 0.21 -23.62
C PRO A 291 -5.92 -0.76 -24.30
N ASN A 292 -5.49 -2.01 -24.49
CA ASN A 292 -6.35 -3.06 -25.00
C ASN A 292 -7.45 -3.42 -23.98
N THR A 293 -8.64 -3.74 -24.45
CA THR A 293 -9.70 -4.27 -23.58
C THR A 293 -10.30 -5.51 -24.21
N ILE A 294 -10.63 -6.50 -23.38
CA ILE A 294 -11.31 -7.72 -23.80
C ILE A 294 -12.81 -7.46 -23.74
N GLN A 295 -13.50 -7.70 -24.86
CA GLN A 295 -14.95 -7.56 -24.95
C GLN A 295 -15.62 -8.49 -23.94
N GLU A 296 -16.67 -7.98 -23.27
CA GLU A 296 -17.43 -8.73 -22.25
C GLU A 296 -16.59 -9.17 -21.03
N TRP A 297 -15.39 -8.61 -20.83
CA TRP A 297 -14.60 -8.90 -19.64
C TRP A 297 -15.29 -8.47 -18.35
N ILE A 298 -15.40 -9.39 -17.41
CA ILE A 298 -15.90 -9.19 -16.06
C ILE A 298 -14.80 -9.60 -15.10
N TYR A 299 -14.58 -8.80 -14.05
CA TYR A 299 -13.68 -9.17 -12.97
C TYR A 299 -14.17 -10.44 -12.28
N ASP A 300 -13.29 -11.44 -12.18
CA ASP A 300 -13.63 -12.71 -11.55
C ASP A 300 -13.98 -12.51 -10.06
N PRO A 301 -15.03 -13.17 -9.53
CA PRO A 301 -15.33 -13.16 -8.11
C PRO A 301 -14.14 -13.59 -7.25
N VAL A 302 -13.74 -12.76 -6.29
CA VAL A 302 -12.65 -13.08 -5.36
C VAL A 302 -13.23 -13.46 -4.00
N ILE A 303 -13.09 -14.75 -3.66
CA ILE A 303 -13.53 -15.30 -2.38
C ILE A 303 -12.46 -15.06 -1.32
N GLN A 304 -12.83 -14.35 -0.27
CA GLN A 304 -11.98 -13.98 0.85
C GLN A 304 -12.47 -14.65 2.13
N VAL A 305 -11.59 -15.43 2.73
CA VAL A 305 -11.75 -16.13 4.01
C VAL A 305 -10.45 -16.01 4.80
N SER A 306 -10.51 -16.23 6.11
CA SER A 306 -9.30 -16.29 6.95
C SER A 306 -8.32 -17.32 6.40
N GLN A 307 -7.10 -16.87 6.05
CA GLN A 307 -6.04 -17.74 5.52
C GLN A 307 -5.50 -18.73 6.56
N LEU A 308 -5.63 -18.40 7.86
CA LEU A 308 -5.35 -19.34 8.93
C LEU A 308 -6.51 -20.31 9.09
N GLY A 309 -7.73 -19.79 9.18
CA GLY A 309 -8.94 -20.53 9.47
C GLY A 309 -9.74 -19.93 10.62
N TYR A 310 -10.56 -20.76 11.27
CA TYR A 310 -11.49 -20.33 12.31
C TYR A 310 -11.53 -21.26 13.53
N HIS A 311 -11.68 -20.69 14.72
CA HIS A 311 -12.04 -21.47 15.91
C HIS A 311 -13.52 -21.96 15.83
N PRO A 312 -13.88 -23.16 16.33
CA PRO A 312 -15.26 -23.67 16.26
C PRO A 312 -16.33 -22.71 16.77
N VAL A 313 -16.07 -21.99 17.87
CA VAL A 313 -17.06 -21.06 18.46
C VAL A 313 -16.93 -19.60 18.01
N GLN A 314 -15.92 -19.25 17.21
CA GLN A 314 -15.80 -17.87 16.71
C GLN A 314 -16.80 -17.60 15.58
N GLU A 315 -17.13 -16.34 15.38
CA GLU A 315 -17.88 -15.88 14.21
C GLU A 315 -17.06 -16.14 12.93
N LYS A 316 -17.74 -16.63 11.89
CA LYS A 316 -17.11 -17.03 10.62
C LYS A 316 -17.81 -16.35 9.46
N LYS A 317 -17.11 -15.41 8.85
CA LYS A 317 -17.58 -14.66 7.68
C LYS A 317 -16.68 -14.96 6.48
N ALA A 318 -17.31 -15.19 5.34
CA ALA A 318 -16.66 -15.10 4.03
C ALA A 318 -17.17 -13.85 3.33
N ILE A 319 -16.30 -13.23 2.54
CA ILE A 319 -16.60 -12.06 1.72
C ILE A 319 -16.30 -12.45 0.28
N VAL A 320 -17.19 -12.10 -0.65
CA VAL A 320 -16.89 -12.17 -2.08
C VAL A 320 -16.88 -10.77 -2.65
N GLU A 321 -15.77 -10.41 -3.27
CA GLU A 321 -15.61 -9.19 -4.07
C GLU A 321 -16.03 -9.49 -5.51
N LEU A 322 -16.85 -8.63 -6.09
CA LEU A 322 -17.48 -8.78 -7.40
C LEU A 322 -17.26 -7.53 -8.25
N ASP A 323 -17.22 -7.70 -9.57
CA ASP A 323 -17.31 -6.57 -10.49
C ASP A 323 -18.54 -5.70 -10.17
N ALA A 324 -18.43 -4.38 -10.32
CA ALA A 324 -19.55 -3.46 -10.08
C ALA A 324 -20.81 -3.77 -10.92
N ARG A 325 -20.64 -4.49 -12.03
CA ARG A 325 -21.69 -4.86 -12.97
C ARG A 325 -22.20 -6.29 -12.77
N ASP A 326 -21.50 -7.07 -11.94
CA ASP A 326 -21.88 -8.44 -11.69
C ASP A 326 -23.10 -8.49 -10.76
N THR A 327 -23.94 -9.50 -10.97
CA THR A 327 -25.10 -9.76 -10.12
C THR A 327 -24.71 -10.83 -9.12
N PRO A 328 -24.85 -10.60 -7.81
CA PRO A 328 -24.57 -11.61 -6.81
C PRO A 328 -25.31 -12.92 -7.12
N LEU A 329 -24.55 -14.01 -7.19
CA LEU A 329 -25.09 -15.37 -7.27
C LEU A 329 -25.95 -15.67 -6.04
N PRO A 330 -26.95 -16.57 -6.17
CA PRO A 330 -27.93 -16.79 -5.12
C PRO A 330 -27.37 -17.50 -3.89
N ASP A 331 -26.33 -18.32 -4.04
CA ASP A 331 -25.82 -19.15 -2.96
C ASP A 331 -24.29 -19.24 -2.89
N PHE A 332 -23.83 -19.52 -1.68
CA PHE A 332 -22.51 -20.07 -1.41
C PHE A 332 -22.62 -21.55 -1.07
N LYS A 333 -21.57 -22.30 -1.41
CA LYS A 333 -21.42 -23.70 -1.05
C LYS A 333 -20.17 -23.89 -0.21
N LEU A 334 -20.32 -24.45 0.98
CA LEU A 334 -19.19 -24.86 1.81
C LEU A 334 -19.00 -26.36 1.69
N PHE A 335 -17.78 -26.76 1.36
CA PHE A 335 -17.37 -28.14 1.31
C PHE A 335 -16.40 -28.44 2.44
N ARG A 336 -16.61 -29.56 3.12
CA ARG A 336 -15.60 -30.16 4.00
C ARG A 336 -14.77 -31.13 3.17
N MET A 337 -13.46 -31.10 3.36
CA MET A 337 -12.56 -32.04 2.70
C MET A 337 -12.61 -33.39 3.41
N GLY A 338 -13.27 -34.36 2.77
CA GLY A 338 -13.30 -35.76 3.19
C GLY A 338 -12.18 -36.60 2.54
N LYS A 339 -12.10 -37.88 2.92
CA LYS A 339 -11.08 -38.81 2.40
C LYS A 339 -11.16 -39.03 0.89
N ASN A 340 -12.33 -38.81 0.30
CA ASN A 340 -12.61 -39.03 -1.12
C ASN A 340 -12.78 -37.72 -1.89
N GLY A 341 -12.46 -36.57 -1.29
CA GLY A 341 -12.64 -35.23 -1.88
C GLY A 341 -13.67 -34.38 -1.15
N PRO A 342 -14.16 -33.30 -1.79
CA PRO A 342 -15.07 -32.34 -1.19
C PRO A 342 -16.47 -32.93 -0.91
N GLU A 343 -16.97 -32.73 0.30
CA GLU A 343 -18.31 -33.11 0.77
C GLU A 343 -19.10 -31.84 1.09
N LEU A 344 -20.25 -31.62 0.43
CA LEU A 344 -21.08 -30.44 0.67
C LEU A 344 -21.66 -30.48 2.09
N VAL A 345 -21.40 -29.45 2.88
CA VAL A 345 -21.85 -29.34 4.29
C VAL A 345 -22.76 -28.14 4.54
N LEU A 346 -22.71 -27.12 3.69
CA LEU A 346 -23.60 -25.96 3.74
C LEU A 346 -23.86 -25.46 2.33
N GLU A 347 -25.12 -25.18 2.04
CA GLU A 347 -25.55 -24.37 0.90
C GLU A 347 -26.45 -23.29 1.50
N LYS A 348 -26.06 -22.02 1.36
CA LYS A 348 -26.72 -20.92 2.03
C LYS A 348 -26.78 -19.70 1.13
N GLU A 349 -27.90 -19.00 1.21
CA GLU A 349 -28.18 -17.81 0.42
C GLU A 349 -27.15 -16.71 0.67
N THR A 350 -26.76 -16.05 -0.41
CA THR A 350 -25.83 -14.93 -0.41
C THR A 350 -26.47 -13.67 0.19
N GLN A 351 -25.76 -13.03 1.11
CA GLN A 351 -26.18 -11.74 1.68
C GLN A 351 -25.44 -10.61 0.97
N GLU A 352 -26.16 -9.83 0.17
CA GLU A 352 -25.61 -8.61 -0.42
C GLU A 352 -25.18 -7.64 0.68
N TRP A 353 -23.92 -7.21 0.63
CA TRP A 353 -23.43 -6.12 1.47
C TRP A 353 -23.54 -4.78 0.74
N GLY A 354 -23.31 -4.78 -0.58
CA GLY A 354 -23.46 -3.63 -1.45
C GLY A 354 -22.12 -3.14 -2.00
N LYS A 355 -22.05 -1.85 -2.36
CA LYS A 355 -20.90 -1.27 -3.05
C LYS A 355 -19.90 -0.69 -2.07
N PHE A 356 -18.63 -1.07 -2.20
CA PHE A 356 -17.51 -0.43 -1.52
C PHE A 356 -16.41 -0.11 -2.54
N LEU A 357 -15.97 1.14 -2.57
CA LEU A 357 -15.02 1.64 -3.58
C LEU A 357 -15.49 1.31 -5.02
N ARG A 358 -14.74 0.44 -5.71
CA ARG A 358 -14.95 0.04 -7.11
C ARG A 358 -15.82 -1.20 -7.25
N TYR A 359 -16.00 -1.99 -6.21
CA TYR A 359 -16.57 -3.34 -6.29
C TYR A 359 -17.92 -3.46 -5.57
N ASN A 360 -18.68 -4.48 -5.94
CA ASN A 360 -19.81 -4.96 -5.16
C ASN A 360 -19.32 -6.08 -4.24
N TYR A 361 -19.94 -6.20 -3.08
CA TYR A 361 -19.60 -7.20 -2.09
C TYR A 361 -20.83 -7.96 -1.65
N ALA A 362 -20.64 -9.27 -1.49
CA ALA A 362 -21.60 -10.12 -0.81
C ALA A 362 -20.88 -10.96 0.25
N THR A 363 -21.65 -11.48 1.20
CA THR A 363 -21.10 -12.10 2.39
C THR A 363 -21.85 -13.39 2.73
N LEU A 364 -21.15 -14.26 3.44
CA LEU A 364 -21.70 -15.45 4.05
C LEU A 364 -21.29 -15.53 5.50
N ASP A 365 -22.27 -15.59 6.40
CA ASP A 365 -22.06 -16.07 7.76
C ASP A 365 -22.25 -17.60 7.79
N PHE A 366 -21.19 -18.32 8.13
CA PHE A 366 -21.18 -19.77 8.33
C PHE A 366 -20.77 -20.18 9.75
N SER A 367 -21.00 -19.30 10.73
CA SER A 367 -20.65 -19.49 12.15
C SER A 367 -21.29 -20.76 12.75
N SER A 368 -22.43 -21.21 12.22
CA SER A 368 -23.08 -22.46 12.62
C SER A 368 -22.26 -23.72 12.33
N ILE A 369 -21.27 -23.64 11.45
CA ILE A 369 -20.33 -24.73 11.17
C ILE A 369 -19.25 -24.70 12.24
N GLN A 370 -19.32 -25.66 13.15
CA GLN A 370 -18.39 -25.78 14.29
C GLN A 370 -17.58 -27.08 14.23
N GLU A 371 -17.94 -28.02 13.36
CA GLU A 371 -17.24 -29.29 13.27
C GLU A 371 -15.79 -29.07 12.81
N PRO A 372 -14.78 -29.56 13.55
CA PRO A 372 -13.40 -29.40 13.11
C PRO A 372 -13.10 -30.11 11.78
N GLY A 373 -12.29 -29.49 10.94
CA GLY A 373 -11.95 -30.03 9.62
C GLY A 373 -11.26 -29.02 8.70
N ILE A 374 -11.01 -29.46 7.47
CA ILE A 374 -10.52 -28.62 6.37
C ILE A 374 -11.70 -28.32 5.46
N TYR A 375 -11.84 -27.07 5.03
CA TYR A 375 -12.98 -26.58 4.29
C TYR A 375 -12.55 -25.78 3.06
N GLN A 376 -13.43 -25.73 2.07
CA GLN A 376 -13.34 -24.82 0.92
C GLN A 376 -14.71 -24.21 0.65
N LEU A 377 -14.72 -22.93 0.32
CA LEU A 377 -15.92 -22.20 -0.07
C LEU A 377 -15.98 -22.13 -1.60
N ALA A 378 -17.16 -22.32 -2.17
CA ALA A 378 -17.42 -22.07 -3.58
C ALA A 378 -18.47 -20.98 -3.74
N TYR A 379 -18.27 -20.16 -4.76
CA TYR A 379 -19.20 -19.14 -5.23
C TYR A 379 -19.27 -19.24 -6.75
N GLY A 380 -20.34 -19.85 -7.26
CA GLY A 380 -20.40 -20.25 -8.66
C GLY A 380 -19.34 -21.31 -8.99
N ASP A 381 -18.48 -21.02 -9.97
CA ASP A 381 -17.37 -21.87 -10.39
C ASP A 381 -16.05 -21.56 -9.67
N LYS A 382 -15.99 -20.47 -8.89
CA LYS A 382 -14.81 -20.07 -8.12
C LYS A 382 -14.76 -20.82 -6.79
N ILE A 383 -13.55 -21.19 -6.37
CA ILE A 383 -13.29 -21.95 -5.15
C ILE A 383 -12.18 -21.25 -4.36
N SER A 384 -12.35 -21.10 -3.04
CA SER A 384 -11.34 -20.56 -2.15
C SER A 384 -10.14 -21.50 -1.98
N HIS A 385 -9.04 -20.97 -1.45
CA HIS A 385 -8.03 -21.84 -0.82
C HIS A 385 -8.67 -22.66 0.32
N ALA A 386 -8.03 -23.77 0.68
CA ALA A 386 -8.48 -24.58 1.79
C ALA A 386 -8.12 -23.92 3.13
N PHE A 387 -9.06 -23.91 4.07
CA PHE A 387 -8.87 -23.34 5.41
C PHE A 387 -9.36 -24.30 6.49
N ARG A 388 -8.85 -24.16 7.71
CA ARG A 388 -9.22 -25.05 8.83
C ARG A 388 -10.35 -24.43 9.67
N ILE A 389 -11.22 -25.27 10.21
CA ILE A 389 -11.96 -24.96 11.43
C ILE A 389 -11.39 -25.89 12.52
N ALA A 390 -10.81 -25.35 13.58
CA ALA A 390 -10.14 -26.16 14.60
C ALA A 390 -9.97 -25.41 15.93
N GLU A 391 -10.03 -26.12 17.06
CA GLU A 391 -9.84 -25.53 18.40
C GLU A 391 -8.40 -25.01 18.57
N ASP A 392 -7.44 -25.68 17.95
CA ASP A 392 -6.01 -25.38 18.00
C ASP A 392 -5.56 -24.36 16.94
N ILE A 393 -6.48 -23.65 16.29
CA ILE A 393 -6.18 -22.87 15.07
C ILE A 393 -5.12 -21.77 15.27
N TYR A 394 -5.03 -21.22 16.48
CA TYR A 394 -4.05 -20.19 16.84
C TYR A 394 -2.92 -20.73 17.74
N GLU A 395 -2.90 -22.02 18.05
CA GLU A 395 -1.90 -22.59 18.96
C GLU A 395 -0.51 -22.68 18.32
N LYS A 396 -0.41 -22.99 17.02
CA LYS A 396 0.86 -23.28 16.34
C LYS A 396 0.91 -22.74 14.91
N GLY A 397 2.07 -22.19 14.55
CA GLY A 397 2.36 -21.69 13.20
C GLY A 397 1.67 -20.36 12.88
N THR A 398 1.24 -19.62 13.90
CA THR A 398 0.48 -18.36 13.74
C THR A 398 1.26 -17.17 14.27
N TRP A 399 1.67 -17.22 15.54
CA TRP A 399 2.43 -16.15 16.20
C TRP A 399 3.89 -16.54 16.45
N GLN A 400 4.22 -17.84 16.48
CA GLN A 400 5.60 -18.31 16.69
C GLN A 400 6.60 -17.71 15.70
N PRO A 401 6.28 -17.54 14.39
CA PRO A 401 7.22 -16.93 13.47
C PRO A 401 7.70 -15.53 13.88
N THR A 402 6.92 -14.80 14.69
CA THR A 402 7.34 -13.52 15.26
C THR A 402 8.54 -13.66 16.19
N LEU A 403 8.54 -14.69 17.06
CA LEU A 403 9.64 -14.94 18.01
C LEU A 403 10.77 -15.76 17.39
N GLU A 404 10.46 -16.64 16.44
CA GLU A 404 11.43 -17.53 15.80
C GLU A 404 12.19 -16.87 14.65
N TYR A 405 11.57 -15.93 13.92
CA TYR A 405 12.21 -15.30 12.75
C TYR A 405 12.10 -13.78 12.76
N TYR A 406 10.90 -13.20 12.86
CA TYR A 406 10.73 -11.77 12.56
C TYR A 406 11.47 -10.87 13.54
N LEU A 407 11.35 -11.08 14.86
CA LEU A 407 12.12 -10.33 15.83
C LEU A 407 13.62 -10.68 15.77
N PRO A 408 14.04 -11.97 15.81
CA PRO A 408 15.45 -12.34 15.66
C PRO A 408 16.16 -11.72 14.47
N VAL A 409 15.56 -11.78 13.27
CA VAL A 409 16.16 -11.27 12.03
C VAL A 409 16.27 -9.75 12.00
N GLN A 410 15.49 -9.06 12.85
CA GLN A 410 15.59 -7.61 12.98
C GLN A 410 16.50 -7.17 14.11
N MET A 411 17.06 -8.07 14.92
CA MET A 411 17.93 -7.70 16.05
C MET A 411 19.20 -7.01 15.55
N CYS A 412 19.32 -5.73 15.87
CA CYS A 412 20.51 -4.95 15.62
C CYS A 412 21.64 -5.35 16.59
N HIS A 413 22.89 -5.10 16.23
CA HIS A 413 24.05 -5.38 17.09
C HIS A 413 24.26 -6.87 17.41
N MET A 414 23.71 -7.76 16.58
CA MET A 414 23.78 -9.20 16.74
C MET A 414 24.06 -9.85 15.38
N ARG A 415 24.77 -10.98 15.39
CA ARG A 415 24.81 -11.90 14.25
C ARG A 415 23.67 -12.89 14.36
N ILE A 416 22.93 -13.12 13.27
CA ILE A 416 21.73 -13.98 13.28
C ILE A 416 21.93 -15.23 12.43
N ASN A 417 22.02 -16.37 13.09
CA ASN A 417 22.14 -17.68 12.47
C ASN A 417 20.82 -18.46 12.54
N GLU A 418 20.58 -19.29 11.53
CA GLU A 418 19.59 -20.37 11.50
C GLU A 418 20.30 -21.62 10.98
N LYS A 419 20.94 -22.35 11.90
CA LYS A 419 21.79 -23.52 11.59
C LYS A 419 22.90 -23.20 10.59
N TYR A 420 22.68 -23.48 9.30
CA TYR A 420 23.67 -23.24 8.23
C TYR A 420 23.40 -21.94 7.46
N ARG A 421 22.29 -21.25 7.75
CA ARG A 421 21.94 -19.98 7.16
C ARG A 421 22.38 -18.84 8.08
N VAL A 422 22.84 -17.77 7.47
CA VAL A 422 23.06 -16.48 8.12
C VAL A 422 22.01 -15.54 7.54
N TRP A 423 21.21 -14.92 8.39
CA TRP A 423 20.23 -13.93 7.95
C TRP A 423 20.90 -12.57 7.73
N HIS A 424 21.72 -12.16 8.70
CA HIS A 424 22.69 -11.08 8.56
C HIS A 424 23.87 -11.31 9.54
N ASP A 425 25.03 -10.74 9.21
CA ASP A 425 26.20 -10.76 10.12
C ASP A 425 26.09 -9.70 11.22
N LEU A 426 27.09 -9.64 12.11
CA LEU A 426 27.16 -8.67 13.21
C LEU A 426 27.19 -7.23 12.69
N CYS A 427 26.06 -6.54 12.80
CA CYS A 427 25.87 -5.19 12.26
C CYS A 427 26.02 -4.08 13.30
N HIS A 428 26.44 -2.91 12.84
CA HIS A 428 26.40 -1.62 13.54
C HIS A 428 27.11 -1.53 14.90
N MET A 429 28.24 -2.23 15.07
CA MET A 429 29.05 -2.17 16.29
C MET A 429 29.80 -0.83 16.49
N ASP A 430 29.58 0.11 15.58
CA ASP A 430 30.06 1.49 15.58
C ASP A 430 28.98 2.50 15.96
N ASP A 431 27.81 2.04 16.40
CA ASP A 431 26.76 2.90 16.92
C ASP A 431 27.17 3.59 18.25
N ALA A 432 27.03 4.91 18.39
CA ALA A 432 26.71 5.88 17.35
C ALA A 432 27.34 7.25 17.65
N GLN A 433 27.47 8.10 16.64
CA GLN A 433 27.92 9.48 16.82
C GLN A 433 26.75 10.42 17.14
N MET A 434 26.95 11.39 18.02
CA MET A 434 25.94 12.42 18.30
C MET A 434 25.67 13.25 17.03
N ALA A 435 24.40 13.34 16.61
CA ALA A 435 24.01 14.08 15.42
C ALA A 435 24.47 15.55 15.48
N PRO A 436 24.94 16.15 14.36
CA PRO A 436 25.16 17.59 14.27
C PRO A 436 23.82 18.34 14.19
N HIS A 437 23.86 19.66 14.37
CA HIS A 437 22.70 20.51 14.16
C HIS A 437 22.12 20.28 12.75
N THR A 438 20.94 19.66 12.71
CA THR A 438 20.32 19.14 11.49
C THR A 438 18.83 19.49 11.52
N PRO A 439 18.42 20.67 11.01
CA PRO A 439 17.03 21.13 11.10
C PRO A 439 16.05 20.26 10.28
N SER A 440 16.57 19.46 9.35
CA SER A 440 15.83 18.42 8.63
C SER A 440 16.78 17.33 8.15
N HIS A 441 16.54 16.10 8.59
CA HIS A 441 17.11 14.86 8.05
C HIS A 441 16.00 14.08 7.35
N PHE A 442 16.35 13.07 6.55
CA PHE A 442 15.34 12.17 6.00
C PHE A 442 14.68 11.33 7.11
N ASP A 443 13.53 10.74 6.78
CA ASP A 443 12.74 9.92 7.69
C ASP A 443 12.27 10.66 8.97
N GLY A 444 12.10 11.98 8.83
CA GLY A 444 11.54 12.85 9.87
C GLY A 444 12.48 13.18 11.03
N TYR A 445 13.76 12.79 10.97
CA TYR A 445 14.75 13.09 12.00
C TYR A 445 15.19 14.55 11.98
N LYS A 446 15.46 15.10 13.17
CA LYS A 446 15.88 16.49 13.37
C LYS A 446 16.72 16.59 14.64
N GLN A 447 17.76 17.40 14.58
CA GLN A 447 18.59 17.76 15.73
C GLN A 447 18.53 19.28 15.93
N GLY A 448 18.20 19.71 17.15
CA GLY A 448 18.12 21.12 17.53
C GLY A 448 19.49 21.80 17.57
N GLU A 449 19.53 23.08 17.99
CA GLU A 449 20.80 23.73 18.35
C GLU A 449 21.37 23.16 19.66
N GLU A 450 20.50 22.72 20.56
CA GLU A 450 20.87 22.02 21.79
C GLU A 450 20.77 20.51 21.59
N ASN A 451 21.82 19.79 22.04
CA ASN A 451 21.84 18.33 22.08
C ASN A 451 21.17 17.75 23.32
N TYR A 452 20.95 18.58 24.34
CA TYR A 452 20.41 18.20 25.64
C TYR A 452 21.19 17.09 26.37
N THR A 453 22.46 16.94 26.04
CA THR A 453 23.40 16.00 26.64
C THR A 453 24.76 16.68 26.73
N ASP A 454 25.72 16.03 27.39
CA ASP A 454 27.09 16.52 27.49
C ASP A 454 27.93 16.22 26.22
N PHE A 455 27.35 15.55 25.22
CA PHE A 455 28.03 15.19 23.97
C PHE A 455 27.88 16.30 22.92
N ASN A 456 29.00 16.63 22.27
CA ASN A 456 29.04 17.51 21.12
C ASN A 456 28.72 16.73 19.84
N ALA A 457 28.32 17.44 18.80
CA ALA A 457 28.17 16.86 17.47
C ALA A 457 29.43 16.10 17.03
N GLY A 458 29.27 14.86 16.57
CA GLY A 458 30.34 13.97 16.14
C GLY A 458 31.04 13.21 17.26
N ASP A 459 30.74 13.50 18.53
CA ASP A 459 31.26 12.69 19.65
C ASP A 459 30.67 11.28 19.59
N GLN A 460 31.50 10.27 19.84
CA GLN A 460 31.05 8.90 20.04
C GLN A 460 30.25 8.77 21.33
N VAL A 461 29.02 8.26 21.24
CA VAL A 461 28.17 7.99 22.40
C VAL A 461 28.30 6.52 22.78
N PRO A 462 28.89 6.18 23.94
CA PRO A 462 29.13 4.79 24.32
C PRO A 462 27.82 4.05 24.60
N GLY A 463 27.81 2.73 24.41
CA GLY A 463 26.71 1.86 24.87
C GLY A 463 25.42 1.93 24.04
N LEU A 464 25.50 2.48 22.83
CA LEU A 464 24.43 2.43 21.83
C LEU A 464 24.57 1.27 20.83
N ASP A 465 25.71 0.58 20.84
CA ASP A 465 26.07 -0.63 20.07
C ASP A 465 25.49 -1.93 20.67
N GLN A 466 24.30 -1.83 21.26
CA GLN A 466 23.63 -2.96 21.91
C GLN A 466 22.11 -2.84 21.84
N GLY A 467 21.46 -3.96 21.60
CA GLY A 467 20.01 -4.05 21.66
C GLY A 467 19.30 -3.44 20.46
N GLY A 468 17.98 -3.55 20.49
CA GLY A 468 17.06 -2.94 19.55
C GLY A 468 16.84 -3.73 18.26
N TRP A 469 15.67 -3.52 17.66
CA TRP A 469 15.30 -4.08 16.37
C TRP A 469 15.35 -2.99 15.29
N HIS A 470 15.90 -3.30 14.12
CA HIS A 470 15.71 -2.49 12.92
C HIS A 470 14.21 -2.17 12.74
N ASP A 471 13.85 -0.88 12.67
CA ASP A 471 12.49 -0.39 12.94
C ASP A 471 11.47 -0.87 11.91
N ALA A 472 11.86 -0.90 10.63
CA ALA A 472 11.00 -1.35 9.55
C ALA A 472 11.81 -2.08 8.47
N GLY A 473 11.74 -1.59 7.22
CA GLY A 473 12.50 -2.13 6.09
C GLY A 473 13.90 -1.53 5.97
N ASP A 474 14.18 -0.46 6.70
CA ASP A 474 15.50 0.14 6.90
C ASP A 474 16.13 -0.36 8.21
N TYR A 475 17.35 0.11 8.49
CA TYR A 475 18.11 -0.30 9.67
C TYR A 475 18.20 0.79 10.72
N ASP A 476 17.28 1.76 10.79
CA ASP A 476 17.24 2.72 11.89
C ASP A 476 16.69 2.10 13.18
N LEU A 477 16.90 2.78 14.31
CA LEU A 477 16.34 2.41 15.61
C LEU A 477 15.49 3.57 16.14
N ARG A 478 14.18 3.38 16.31
CA ARG A 478 13.29 4.38 16.92
C ARG A 478 12.84 4.01 18.32
N VAL A 479 13.11 4.89 19.29
CA VAL A 479 12.89 4.55 20.70
C VAL A 479 11.43 4.22 21.04
N GLU A 480 10.45 4.86 20.39
CA GLU A 480 9.03 4.56 20.61
C GLU A 480 8.62 3.17 20.10
N SER A 481 9.19 2.73 18.99
CA SER A 481 8.89 1.42 18.41
C SER A 481 9.54 0.32 19.24
N GLN A 482 10.80 0.53 19.67
CA GLN A 482 11.48 -0.38 20.60
C GLN A 482 10.61 -0.58 21.85
N SER A 483 10.15 0.53 22.45
CA SER A 483 9.34 0.47 23.66
C SER A 483 7.96 -0.13 23.44
N GLY A 484 7.31 0.15 22.31
CA GLY A 484 6.03 -0.44 21.94
C GLY A 484 6.12 -1.96 21.78
N THR A 485 7.18 -2.46 21.14
CA THR A 485 7.45 -3.90 21.02
C THR A 485 7.70 -4.55 22.38
N VAL A 486 8.53 -3.93 23.23
CA VAL A 486 8.77 -4.38 24.61
C VAL A 486 7.46 -4.46 25.41
N TRP A 487 6.62 -3.42 25.32
CA TRP A 487 5.32 -3.40 26.00
C TRP A 487 4.42 -4.55 25.53
N LEU A 488 4.29 -4.75 24.22
CA LEU A 488 3.44 -5.82 23.66
C LEU A 488 3.93 -7.20 24.08
N LEU A 489 5.23 -7.47 24.07
CA LEU A 489 5.81 -8.73 24.56
C LEU A 489 5.50 -8.95 26.05
N ALA A 490 5.67 -7.92 26.88
CA ALA A 490 5.32 -8.00 28.30
C ALA A 490 3.83 -8.31 28.50
N LYS A 491 2.95 -7.66 27.73
CA LYS A 491 1.51 -7.95 27.76
C LYS A 491 1.20 -9.38 27.29
N MET A 492 1.89 -9.91 26.29
CA MET A 492 1.69 -11.31 25.87
C MET A 492 2.05 -12.30 26.98
N ILE A 493 3.12 -12.03 27.74
CA ILE A 493 3.50 -12.84 28.91
C ILE A 493 2.41 -12.76 29.99
N GLU A 494 1.97 -11.56 30.35
CA GLU A 494 0.99 -11.35 31.43
C GLU A 494 -0.40 -11.92 31.12
N GLU A 495 -0.89 -11.68 29.90
CA GLU A 495 -2.26 -12.02 29.52
C GLU A 495 -2.41 -13.48 29.07
N PHE A 496 -1.37 -14.05 28.46
CA PHE A 496 -1.44 -15.39 27.85
C PHE A 496 -0.46 -16.40 28.43
N GLY A 497 0.41 -16.00 29.37
CA GLY A 497 1.42 -16.90 29.93
C GLY A 497 2.45 -17.37 28.89
N LEU A 498 2.82 -16.47 27.96
CA LEU A 498 3.75 -16.78 26.88
C LEU A 498 5.13 -17.21 27.41
N ASP A 499 5.52 -18.44 27.11
CA ASP A 499 6.78 -19.08 27.54
C ASP A 499 7.38 -19.93 26.41
N HIS A 500 7.38 -19.39 25.19
CA HIS A 500 7.93 -20.07 24.01
C HIS A 500 9.46 -20.05 24.07
N ASP A 501 10.10 -21.19 23.81
CA ASP A 501 11.56 -21.35 23.78
C ASP A 501 11.93 -22.09 22.50
N ALA A 502 12.43 -21.35 21.53
CA ALA A 502 12.90 -21.88 20.25
C ALA A 502 14.18 -21.19 19.77
N THR A 503 14.59 -20.07 20.37
CA THR A 503 15.67 -19.23 19.86
C THR A 503 16.62 -18.84 20.98
N MET A 504 17.88 -19.23 20.88
CA MET A 504 18.92 -18.84 21.82
C MET A 504 19.45 -17.45 21.48
N ILE A 505 19.54 -16.57 22.50
CA ILE A 505 20.17 -15.25 22.38
C ILE A 505 21.37 -15.16 23.31
N ASP A 506 22.57 -15.20 22.74
CA ASP A 506 23.84 -15.03 23.45
C ASP A 506 24.29 -13.57 23.38
N PHE A 507 23.92 -12.79 24.39
CA PHE A 507 24.27 -11.37 24.49
C PHE A 507 25.77 -11.11 24.64
N GLU A 508 26.53 -12.04 25.24
CA GLU A 508 27.97 -11.89 25.45
C GLU A 508 28.72 -12.03 24.12
N ASN A 509 28.36 -13.04 23.33
CA ASN A 509 28.98 -13.32 22.04
C ASN A 509 28.29 -12.63 20.86
N LYS A 510 27.23 -11.83 21.14
CA LYS A 510 26.42 -11.11 20.14
C LYS A 510 25.87 -12.03 19.04
N LEU A 511 25.35 -13.18 19.45
CA LEU A 511 24.91 -14.25 18.54
C LEU A 511 23.47 -14.67 18.85
N VAL A 512 22.69 -14.87 17.79
CA VAL A 512 21.37 -15.51 17.86
C VAL A 512 21.40 -16.81 17.06
N GLU A 513 20.85 -17.88 17.63
CA GLU A 513 20.65 -19.17 16.96
C GLU A 513 19.17 -19.52 16.92
N ILE A 514 18.54 -19.29 15.77
CA ILE A 514 17.15 -19.67 15.51
C ILE A 514 17.01 -21.21 15.53
N HIS A 515 15.92 -21.69 16.12
CA HIS A 515 15.61 -23.12 16.37
C HIS A 515 16.67 -23.83 17.22
N GLN A 516 17.25 -23.11 18.17
CA GLN A 516 18.14 -23.62 19.18
C GLN A 516 17.59 -23.21 20.55
N PRO A 517 16.76 -24.03 21.21
CA PRO A 517 16.25 -23.68 22.53
C PRO A 517 17.38 -23.69 23.56
N ASP A 518 17.29 -22.79 24.53
CA ASP A 518 18.27 -22.61 25.62
C ASP A 518 17.64 -22.70 27.03
N GLY A 519 16.32 -22.93 27.10
CA GLY A 519 15.56 -23.02 28.34
C GLY A 519 15.07 -21.68 28.87
N ILE A 520 15.21 -20.59 28.12
CA ILE A 520 14.76 -19.25 28.48
C ILE A 520 13.68 -18.80 27.49
N SER A 521 12.56 -18.28 27.99
CA SER A 521 11.50 -17.71 27.15
C SER A 521 12.06 -16.72 26.14
N ASP A 522 11.85 -16.99 24.85
CA ASP A 522 12.23 -16.12 23.73
C ASP A 522 11.68 -14.70 23.95
N ALA A 523 10.45 -14.57 24.47
CA ALA A 523 9.84 -13.28 24.74
C ALA A 523 10.57 -12.48 25.84
N LEU A 524 11.06 -13.15 26.89
CA LEU A 524 11.88 -12.50 27.91
C LEU A 524 13.22 -12.05 27.33
N GLN A 525 13.90 -12.91 26.57
CA GLN A 525 15.17 -12.55 25.92
C GLN A 525 15.00 -11.36 24.96
N GLN A 526 13.91 -11.34 24.18
CA GLN A 526 13.58 -10.22 23.29
C GLN A 526 13.30 -8.92 24.09
N ILE A 527 12.60 -8.98 25.22
CA ILE A 527 12.41 -7.82 26.10
C ILE A 527 13.76 -7.28 26.60
N GLU A 528 14.66 -8.17 27.06
CA GLU A 528 16.00 -7.76 27.50
C GLU A 528 16.80 -7.09 26.37
N HIS A 529 16.69 -7.61 25.14
CA HIS A 529 17.32 -7.01 23.96
C HIS A 529 16.76 -5.61 23.63
N GLY A 530 15.45 -5.43 23.67
CA GLY A 530 14.83 -4.11 23.47
C GLY A 530 15.19 -3.10 24.57
N LEU A 531 15.28 -3.55 25.82
CA LEU A 531 15.73 -2.71 26.93
C LEU A 531 17.20 -2.34 26.85
N ALA A 532 18.06 -3.20 26.28
CA ALA A 532 19.49 -2.93 26.15
C ALA A 532 19.75 -1.63 25.36
N THR A 533 19.00 -1.35 24.29
CA THR A 533 19.10 -0.08 23.56
C THR A 533 18.47 1.08 24.34
N ILE A 534 17.25 0.90 24.87
CA ILE A 534 16.50 1.98 25.56
C ILE A 534 17.26 2.48 26.79
N LEU A 535 17.63 1.57 27.70
CA LEU A 535 18.35 1.89 28.92
C LEU A 535 19.83 2.13 28.66
N GLY A 536 20.42 1.55 27.61
CA GLY A 536 21.75 1.94 27.11
C GLY A 536 21.82 3.43 26.78
N GLY A 537 20.87 3.91 25.97
CA GLY A 537 20.77 5.32 25.65
C GLY A 537 20.48 6.20 26.87
N TYR A 538 19.58 5.78 27.75
CA TYR A 538 19.29 6.54 28.97
C TYR A 538 20.52 6.67 29.88
N ARG A 539 21.28 5.59 30.10
CA ARG A 539 22.52 5.59 30.89
C ARG A 539 23.59 6.50 30.30
N SER A 540 23.75 6.46 28.98
CA SER A 540 24.81 7.21 28.31
C SER A 540 24.47 8.68 28.13
N LEU A 541 23.26 9.01 27.68
CA LEU A 541 22.85 10.36 27.34
C LEU A 541 22.25 11.12 28.55
N GLY A 542 21.90 10.42 29.63
CA GLY A 542 21.09 10.96 30.73
C GLY A 542 19.64 11.22 30.34
N ARG A 543 19.22 10.75 29.16
CA ARG A 543 17.88 10.90 28.59
C ARG A 543 17.64 9.86 27.50
N LEU A 544 16.40 9.76 27.03
CA LEU A 544 16.07 8.93 25.89
C LEU A 544 16.64 9.52 24.60
N TYR A 545 17.19 8.66 23.74
CA TYR A 545 17.45 9.02 22.35
C TYR A 545 16.13 9.15 21.58
N ARG A 546 16.12 9.91 20.49
CA ARG A 546 15.00 10.00 19.53
C ARG A 546 15.04 8.76 18.63
N GLY A 547 16.14 8.60 17.94
CA GLY A 547 16.46 7.40 17.17
C GLY A 547 17.91 7.40 16.70
N VAL A 548 18.35 6.30 16.10
CA VAL A 548 19.68 6.13 15.52
C VAL A 548 19.52 5.78 14.05
N ILE A 549 20.09 6.59 13.15
CA ILE A 549 19.89 6.47 11.69
C ILE A 549 21.16 6.83 10.92
N CYS A 550 21.38 6.23 9.76
CA CYS A 550 22.50 6.55 8.87
C CYS A 550 22.46 8.00 8.36
N ARG A 551 23.59 8.48 7.84
CA ARG A 551 23.79 9.90 7.49
C ARG A 551 23.35 10.27 6.08
N ASP A 552 23.41 9.31 5.17
CA ASP A 552 23.24 9.56 3.74
C ASP A 552 22.18 8.63 3.12
N PRO A 553 21.37 9.12 2.16
CA PRO A 553 20.38 8.30 1.46
C PRO A 553 20.96 7.05 0.80
N ARG A 554 22.23 7.03 0.38
CA ARG A 554 22.87 5.86 -0.23
C ARG A 554 23.01 4.70 0.74
N GLN A 555 23.24 4.98 2.03
CA GLN A 555 23.19 3.97 3.10
C GLN A 555 21.74 3.60 3.40
N TYR A 556 20.84 4.58 3.46
CA TYR A 556 19.43 4.37 3.83
C TYR A 556 18.68 3.44 2.86
N VAL A 557 18.92 3.56 1.55
CA VAL A 557 18.30 2.70 0.53
C VAL A 557 19.04 1.39 0.29
N MET A 558 20.05 1.07 1.09
CA MET A 558 20.85 -0.14 0.90
C MET A 558 19.97 -1.38 1.06
N LEU A 559 20.11 -2.31 0.11
CA LEU A 559 19.48 -3.63 0.14
C LEU A 559 20.57 -4.68 0.31
N GLY A 560 20.37 -5.62 1.23
CA GLY A 560 21.33 -6.69 1.49
C GLY A 560 21.56 -6.92 2.97
N ASP A 561 22.71 -7.48 3.32
CA ASP A 561 23.09 -7.79 4.70
C ASP A 561 23.30 -6.49 5.50
N ALA A 562 22.61 -6.36 6.65
CA ALA A 562 22.71 -5.20 7.53
C ALA A 562 24.14 -4.88 7.97
N THR A 563 25.02 -5.89 8.07
CA THR A 563 26.44 -5.68 8.38
C THR A 563 27.17 -4.83 7.35
N SER A 564 26.63 -4.65 6.16
CA SER A 564 27.26 -3.92 5.07
C SER A 564 26.91 -2.43 5.07
N MET A 565 26.05 -1.96 5.99
CA MET A 565 25.66 -0.55 6.06
C MET A 565 26.79 0.34 6.59
N THR A 566 27.58 -0.20 7.53
CA THR A 566 28.74 0.44 8.13
C THR A 566 29.92 -0.53 8.15
N ASP A 567 31.13 -0.03 8.38
CA ASP A 567 32.34 -0.84 8.46
C ASP A 567 32.61 -1.43 9.85
N ASN A 568 31.74 -1.14 10.83
CA ASN A 568 31.86 -1.50 12.25
C ASN A 568 33.12 -0.90 12.93
N ILE A 569 33.70 0.18 12.38
CA ILE A 569 34.85 0.90 12.94
C ILE A 569 34.38 2.28 13.42
N PRO A 570 34.22 2.49 14.75
CA PRO A 570 33.74 3.75 15.28
C PRO A 570 34.64 4.93 14.93
N GLY A 571 34.02 6.08 14.69
CA GLY A 571 34.67 7.37 14.55
C GLY A 571 34.87 7.82 13.11
N ASN A 572 34.10 7.28 12.17
CA ASN A 572 34.24 7.59 10.75
C ASN A 572 32.96 8.20 10.14
N ASP A 573 32.92 8.33 8.82
CA ASP A 573 31.86 8.99 8.07
C ASP A 573 30.62 8.12 7.83
N ASP A 574 30.72 6.79 7.99
CA ASP A 574 29.60 5.87 7.80
C ASP A 574 28.82 5.56 9.09
N ASP A 575 29.36 5.82 10.28
CA ASP A 575 28.67 5.53 11.55
C ASP A 575 27.31 6.22 11.57
N ARG A 576 26.30 5.56 12.13
CA ARG A 576 24.98 6.15 12.29
C ARG A 576 25.00 7.30 13.31
N TRP A 577 24.03 8.20 13.17
CA TRP A 577 23.81 9.31 14.08
C TRP A 577 22.74 9.00 15.10
N VAL A 578 23.03 9.25 16.37
CA VAL A 578 22.01 9.32 17.42
C VAL A 578 21.45 10.73 17.52
N PHE A 579 20.12 10.82 17.47
CA PHE A 579 19.38 12.06 17.64
C PHE A 579 18.79 12.14 19.04
N THR A 580 18.61 13.37 19.53
CA THR A 580 17.94 13.64 20.82
C THR A 580 16.85 14.69 20.64
N GLU A 581 15.87 14.69 21.54
CA GLU A 581 14.79 15.68 21.53
C GLU A 581 14.16 15.83 22.90
N GLN A 582 13.42 16.93 23.12
CA GLN A 582 12.48 17.07 24.23
C GLN A 582 11.07 16.73 23.77
N ASN A 583 10.58 15.53 24.11
CA ASN A 583 9.27 15.06 23.64
C ASN A 583 8.50 14.29 24.72
N PRO A 584 7.72 14.99 25.56
CA PRO A 584 6.95 14.37 26.64
C PRO A 584 5.96 13.30 26.19
N ARG A 585 5.45 13.41 24.96
CA ARG A 585 4.53 12.41 24.41
C ARG A 585 5.24 11.07 24.20
N ARG A 586 6.49 11.10 23.75
CA ARG A 586 7.32 9.91 23.56
C ARG A 586 7.80 9.35 24.89
N GLU A 587 8.21 10.23 25.81
CA GLU A 587 8.58 9.84 27.17
C GLU A 587 7.45 9.05 27.85
N LEU A 588 6.19 9.49 27.71
CA LEU A 588 5.03 8.75 28.22
C LEU A 588 4.83 7.36 27.57
N GLN A 589 5.14 7.19 26.29
CA GLN A 589 5.12 5.88 25.64
C GLN A 589 6.20 4.97 26.24
N LEU A 590 7.35 5.54 26.62
CA LEU A 590 8.41 4.76 27.25
C LEU A 590 8.11 4.40 28.71
N VAL A 591 7.43 5.28 29.45
CA VAL A 591 6.92 4.94 30.80
C VAL A 591 6.08 3.66 30.74
N GLN A 592 5.19 3.55 29.74
CA GLN A 592 4.33 2.39 29.54
C GLN A 592 5.16 1.10 29.35
N GLY A 593 6.09 1.08 28.39
CA GLY A 593 6.88 -0.12 28.09
C GLY A 593 7.85 -0.50 29.21
N LEU A 594 8.54 0.47 29.82
CA LEU A 594 9.47 0.24 30.92
C LEU A 594 8.75 -0.29 32.18
N ALA A 595 7.61 0.29 32.53
CA ALA A 595 6.82 -0.17 33.67
C ALA A 595 6.30 -1.60 33.45
N ALA A 596 5.79 -1.93 32.26
CA ALA A 596 5.35 -3.30 31.95
C ALA A 596 6.51 -4.31 31.96
N ALA A 597 7.64 -3.98 31.33
CA ALA A 597 8.82 -4.84 31.30
C ALA A 597 9.35 -5.15 32.72
N SER A 598 9.34 -4.14 33.61
CA SER A 598 9.78 -4.34 35.00
C SER A 598 9.02 -5.46 35.72
N ARG A 599 7.73 -5.67 35.42
CA ARG A 599 6.92 -6.69 36.10
C ARG A 599 7.29 -8.08 35.65
N VAL A 600 7.42 -8.30 34.34
CA VAL A 600 7.72 -9.63 33.76
C VAL A 600 9.17 -10.06 33.97
N LEU A 601 10.10 -9.11 34.11
CA LEU A 601 11.53 -9.40 34.35
C LEU A 601 11.88 -9.62 35.82
N LYS A 602 10.95 -9.42 36.76
CA LYS A 602 11.26 -9.39 38.19
C LYS A 602 11.98 -10.64 38.71
N ASP A 603 11.62 -11.80 38.18
CA ASP A 603 12.17 -13.09 38.60
C ASP A 603 13.38 -13.51 37.75
N SER A 604 13.39 -13.23 36.44
CA SER A 604 14.48 -13.61 35.54
C SER A 604 15.68 -12.67 35.61
N ASN A 605 15.44 -11.36 35.73
CA ASN A 605 16.46 -10.32 35.74
C ASN A 605 16.07 -9.16 36.68
N PRO A 606 16.23 -9.35 38.02
CA PRO A 606 15.74 -8.39 39.02
C PRO A 606 16.43 -7.02 38.97
N GLU A 607 17.68 -6.94 38.53
CA GLU A 607 18.40 -5.67 38.41
C GLU A 607 17.87 -4.85 37.23
N LEU A 608 17.70 -5.48 36.05
CA LEU A 608 17.12 -4.81 34.88
C LEU A 608 15.65 -4.44 35.12
N SER A 609 14.90 -5.30 35.81
CA SER A 609 13.53 -5.02 36.26
C SER A 609 13.48 -3.73 37.10
N LYS A 610 14.38 -3.60 38.08
CA LYS A 610 14.45 -2.43 38.94
C LYS A 610 14.85 -1.17 38.16
N GLU A 611 15.88 -1.24 37.32
CA GLU A 611 16.32 -0.11 36.50
C GLU A 611 15.21 0.40 35.56
N ALA A 612 14.47 -0.52 34.93
CA ALA A 612 13.35 -0.17 34.07
C ALA A 612 12.27 0.59 34.84
N LEU A 613 11.89 0.11 36.04
CA LEU A 613 10.88 0.78 36.86
C LEU A 613 11.34 2.15 37.37
N GLU A 614 12.58 2.25 37.85
CA GLU A 614 13.15 3.52 38.33
C GLU A 614 13.21 4.56 37.20
N THR A 615 13.58 4.12 35.98
CA THR A 615 13.58 4.98 34.79
C THR A 615 12.16 5.41 34.41
N ALA A 616 11.18 4.50 34.44
CA ALA A 616 9.78 4.82 34.16
C ALA A 616 9.23 5.89 35.12
N ILE A 617 9.53 5.76 36.41
CA ILE A 617 9.12 6.74 37.43
C ILE A 617 9.81 8.08 37.19
N SER A 618 11.11 8.09 36.92
CA SER A 618 11.86 9.32 36.64
C SER A 618 11.34 10.05 35.41
N LEU A 619 10.97 9.32 34.35
CA LEU A 619 10.38 9.91 33.15
C LEU A 619 9.00 10.51 33.46
N TRP A 620 8.15 9.77 34.18
CA TRP A 620 6.84 10.24 34.61
C TRP A 620 6.90 11.55 35.42
N GLU A 621 7.84 11.64 36.37
CA GLU A 621 8.04 12.84 37.19
C GLU A 621 8.47 14.07 36.37
N GLY A 622 9.12 13.85 35.23
CA GLY A 622 9.52 14.91 34.29
C GLY A 622 8.41 15.41 33.36
N ILE A 623 7.25 14.75 33.33
CA ILE A 623 6.17 15.08 32.39
C ILE A 623 5.48 16.40 32.78
N PRO A 624 5.36 17.38 31.86
CA PRO A 624 4.68 18.63 32.14
C PRO A 624 3.17 18.45 32.33
N ASP A 625 2.56 19.39 33.05
CA ASP A 625 1.11 19.48 33.15
C ASP A 625 0.50 20.07 31.85
N ASP A 626 0.27 19.19 30.87
CA ASP A 626 -0.32 19.54 29.58
C ASP A 626 -1.54 18.66 29.25
N PRO A 627 -2.76 19.23 29.15
CA PRO A 627 -3.98 18.50 28.78
C PRO A 627 -3.92 17.82 27.40
N ARG A 628 -3.00 18.23 26.52
CA ARG A 628 -2.82 17.59 25.21
C ARG A 628 -2.20 16.19 25.32
N LEU A 629 -1.64 15.84 26.48
CA LEU A 629 -1.00 14.56 26.77
C LEU A 629 -1.92 13.57 27.50
N SER A 630 -3.19 13.93 27.75
CA SER A 630 -4.05 13.17 28.66
C SER A 630 -4.21 11.69 28.29
N SER A 631 -4.39 11.36 27.00
CA SER A 631 -4.51 9.94 26.60
C SER A 631 -3.23 9.15 26.89
N GLN A 632 -2.06 9.72 26.65
CA GLN A 632 -0.78 9.07 26.93
C GLN A 632 -0.51 8.97 28.43
N LYS A 633 -0.87 10.01 29.20
CA LYS A 633 -0.79 9.99 30.67
C LYS A 633 -1.64 8.88 31.26
N VAL A 634 -2.87 8.69 30.78
CA VAL A 634 -3.78 7.62 31.24
C VAL A 634 -3.16 6.23 31.02
N ILE A 635 -2.58 6.00 29.83
CA ILE A 635 -1.93 4.72 29.50
C ILE A 635 -0.69 4.49 30.38
N ALA A 636 0.17 5.50 30.53
CA ALA A 636 1.35 5.42 31.38
C ALA A 636 0.99 5.18 32.87
N LEU A 637 -0.01 5.89 33.39
CA LEU A 637 -0.52 5.71 34.75
C LEU A 637 -1.05 4.29 34.98
N THR A 638 -1.74 3.71 33.99
CA THR A 638 -2.23 2.33 34.07
C THR A 638 -1.08 1.37 34.37
N GLU A 639 0.02 1.47 33.62
CA GLU A 639 1.18 0.60 33.82
C GLU A 639 1.93 0.90 35.13
N LEU A 640 2.05 2.17 35.53
CA LEU A 640 2.65 2.54 36.81
C LEU A 640 1.84 2.03 38.02
N ILE A 641 0.51 2.05 37.95
CA ILE A 641 -0.37 1.48 38.99
C ILE A 641 -0.09 -0.01 39.13
N LEU A 642 -0.06 -0.74 38.02
CA LEU A 642 0.22 -2.19 38.01
C LEU A 642 1.61 -2.51 38.57
N SER A 643 2.63 -1.69 38.27
CA SER A 643 4.01 -1.96 38.67
C SER A 643 4.33 -1.55 40.10
N THR A 644 3.66 -0.54 40.64
CA THR A 644 4.01 0.05 41.94
C THR A 644 2.97 -0.20 43.04
N GLY A 645 1.69 -0.34 42.68
CA GLY A 645 0.59 -0.30 43.64
C GLY A 645 0.46 1.04 44.39
N ASN A 646 1.12 2.11 43.94
CA ASN A 646 1.07 3.42 44.60
C ASN A 646 -0.32 4.06 44.38
N THR A 647 -1.01 4.35 45.48
CA THR A 647 -2.35 4.94 45.47
C THR A 647 -2.38 6.34 44.87
N GLU A 648 -1.26 7.08 44.88
CA GLU A 648 -1.19 8.41 44.27
C GLU A 648 -1.42 8.36 42.74
N TYR A 649 -0.92 7.34 42.05
CA TYR A 649 -1.19 7.17 40.62
C TYR A 649 -2.65 6.83 40.34
N THR A 650 -3.28 6.05 41.23
CA THR A 650 -4.71 5.75 41.13
C THR A 650 -5.55 7.02 41.35
N MET A 651 -5.19 7.85 42.32
CA MET A 651 -5.84 9.15 42.55
C MET A 651 -5.70 10.07 41.33
N ALA A 652 -4.49 10.20 40.78
CA ALA A 652 -4.24 10.98 39.58
C ALA A 652 -5.07 10.48 38.37
N LEU A 653 -5.21 9.16 38.21
CA LEU A 653 -6.03 8.57 37.17
C LEU A 653 -7.52 8.91 37.34
N VAL A 654 -8.05 8.87 38.56
CA VAL A 654 -9.44 9.22 38.87
C VAL A 654 -9.70 10.71 38.64
N GLU A 655 -8.75 11.57 38.97
CA GLU A 655 -8.85 13.02 38.72
C GLU A 655 -8.97 13.35 37.22
N MET A 656 -8.45 12.49 36.34
CA MET A 656 -8.51 12.62 34.88
C MET A 656 -9.83 12.10 34.25
N LYS A 657 -10.88 11.84 35.05
CA LYS A 657 -12.14 11.24 34.57
C LYS A 657 -12.73 11.97 33.35
N GLU A 658 -12.78 13.30 33.36
CA GLU A 658 -13.36 14.04 32.24
C GLU A 658 -12.56 13.88 30.95
N GLU A 659 -11.24 13.92 31.03
CA GLU A 659 -10.32 13.75 29.91
C GLU A 659 -10.38 12.34 29.34
N ILE A 660 -10.50 11.34 30.23
CA ILE A 660 -10.71 9.93 29.89
C ILE A 660 -11.99 9.77 29.07
N LEU A 661 -13.12 10.27 29.57
CA LEU A 661 -14.41 10.14 28.89
C LEU A 661 -14.41 10.86 27.53
N LYS A 662 -13.72 12.01 27.41
CA LYS A 662 -13.55 12.73 26.14
C LYS A 662 -12.65 12.00 25.14
N SER A 663 -11.72 11.18 25.62
CA SER A 663 -10.69 10.52 24.80
C SER A 663 -10.80 9.00 24.83
N LEU A 664 -11.99 8.47 25.11
CA LEU A 664 -12.21 7.06 25.40
C LEU A 664 -11.71 6.13 24.28
N SER A 665 -11.89 6.53 23.02
CA SER A 665 -11.42 5.77 21.86
C SER A 665 -9.89 5.62 21.79
N ARG A 666 -9.13 6.47 22.49
CA ARG A 666 -7.66 6.48 22.47
C ARG A 666 -7.03 5.77 23.66
N CYS A 667 -7.63 5.88 24.85
CA CYS A 667 -7.04 5.35 26.09
C CYS A 667 -7.99 4.50 26.94
N GLY A 668 -9.28 4.41 26.61
CA GLY A 668 -10.26 3.69 27.45
C GLY A 668 -9.97 2.20 27.59
N TRP A 669 -9.35 1.59 26.58
CA TRP A 669 -8.96 0.18 26.59
C TRP A 669 -7.92 -0.14 27.69
N SER A 670 -7.06 0.80 28.08
CA SER A 670 -6.02 0.53 29.08
C SER A 670 -6.60 0.42 30.49
N LEU A 671 -7.70 1.13 30.76
CA LEU A 671 -8.32 1.19 32.09
C LEU A 671 -8.88 -0.15 32.57
N GLY A 672 -9.18 -1.07 31.65
CA GLY A 672 -9.65 -2.41 31.98
C GLY A 672 -8.68 -3.17 32.90
N ALA A 673 -7.37 -2.96 32.73
CA ALA A 673 -6.34 -3.64 33.52
C ALA A 673 -6.28 -3.14 34.98
N VAL A 674 -6.73 -1.92 35.26
CA VAL A 674 -6.64 -1.28 36.59
C VAL A 674 -7.99 -0.97 37.21
N ILE A 675 -9.10 -1.39 36.59
CA ILE A 675 -10.45 -1.03 37.05
C ILE A 675 -10.71 -1.47 38.50
N GLU A 676 -10.16 -2.62 38.92
CA GLU A 676 -10.31 -3.13 40.28
C GLU A 676 -9.50 -2.34 41.33
N TYR A 677 -8.51 -1.55 40.90
CA TYR A 677 -7.71 -0.68 41.77
C TYR A 677 -8.41 0.65 42.07
N ILE A 678 -9.43 1.01 41.28
CA ILE A 678 -10.17 2.28 41.43
C ILE A 678 -11.30 2.11 42.45
N ASP A 679 -11.24 2.79 43.59
CA ASP A 679 -12.30 2.78 44.63
C ASP A 679 -13.24 3.99 44.48
N ASP A 680 -13.75 4.20 43.25
CA ASP A 680 -14.76 5.22 42.94
C ASP A 680 -15.90 4.58 42.13
N PRO A 681 -17.04 4.26 42.78
CA PRO A 681 -18.20 3.67 42.12
C PRO A 681 -18.80 4.55 41.03
N GLN A 682 -18.73 5.87 41.16
CA GLN A 682 -19.26 6.81 40.17
C GLN A 682 -18.37 6.79 38.93
N PHE A 683 -17.04 6.84 39.10
CA PHE A 683 -16.08 6.69 38.01
C PHE A 683 -16.33 5.39 37.23
N LYS A 684 -16.47 4.25 37.94
CA LYS A 684 -16.72 2.94 37.32
C LYS A 684 -18.01 2.92 36.51
N SER A 685 -19.09 3.46 37.06
CA SER A 685 -20.39 3.50 36.38
C SER A 685 -20.35 4.36 35.12
N GLU A 686 -19.77 5.56 35.19
CA GLU A 686 -19.68 6.48 34.05
C GLU A 686 -18.76 5.92 32.95
N LEU A 687 -17.64 5.31 33.34
CA LEU A 687 -16.75 4.64 32.39
C LEU A 687 -17.44 3.46 31.70
N HIS A 688 -18.16 2.63 32.45
CA HIS A 688 -18.93 1.51 31.90
C HIS A 688 -19.95 1.97 30.86
N ASP A 689 -20.73 3.00 31.18
CA ASP A 689 -21.74 3.55 30.27
C ASP A 689 -21.10 4.14 29.00
N ALA A 690 -19.96 4.82 29.15
CA ALA A 690 -19.23 5.38 28.02
C ALA A 690 -18.60 4.29 27.13
N VAL A 691 -18.00 3.25 27.72
CA VAL A 691 -17.43 2.10 26.97
C VAL A 691 -18.53 1.37 26.21
N LYS A 692 -19.69 1.15 26.85
CA LYS A 692 -20.83 0.54 26.18
C LYS A 692 -21.30 1.37 24.99
N ALA A 693 -21.48 2.67 25.17
CA ALA A 693 -21.88 3.58 24.08
C ALA A 693 -20.85 3.58 22.93
N PHE A 694 -19.56 3.55 23.26
CA PHE A 694 -18.49 3.45 22.27
C PHE A 694 -18.51 2.12 21.52
N GLN A 695 -18.72 0.99 22.21
CA GLN A 695 -18.83 -0.33 21.57
C GLN A 695 -20.05 -0.42 20.65
N ASP A 696 -21.19 0.14 21.06
CA ASP A 696 -22.40 0.19 20.23
C ASP A 696 -22.14 1.00 18.93
N ASP A 697 -21.48 2.16 19.03
CA ASP A 697 -21.10 2.99 17.87
C ASP A 697 -20.08 2.28 16.97
N LEU A 698 -19.05 1.67 17.57
CA LEU A 698 -18.04 0.91 16.84
C LEU A 698 -18.68 -0.24 16.05
N LYS A 699 -19.60 -0.99 16.65
CA LYS A 699 -20.31 -2.08 15.97
C LYS A 699 -21.09 -1.57 14.76
N LEU A 700 -21.80 -0.44 14.90
CA LEU A 700 -22.52 0.17 13.78
C LEU A 700 -21.56 0.56 12.64
N GLN A 701 -20.39 1.09 12.97
CA GLN A 701 -19.35 1.43 11.98
C GLN A 701 -18.76 0.19 11.31
N GLN A 702 -18.48 -0.88 12.06
CA GLN A 702 -17.97 -2.14 11.50
C GLN A 702 -18.95 -2.78 10.52
N GLU A 703 -20.26 -2.65 10.76
CA GLU A 703 -21.29 -3.18 9.86
C GLU A 703 -21.44 -2.32 8.59
N ALA A 704 -21.32 -0.99 8.72
CA ALA A 704 -21.67 -0.04 7.66
C ALA A 704 -20.50 0.46 6.80
N ASP A 705 -19.31 0.58 7.38
CA ASP A 705 -18.23 1.37 6.76
C ASP A 705 -17.42 0.55 5.76
N SER A 706 -17.20 -0.75 6.02
CA SER A 706 -16.52 -1.65 5.09
C SER A 706 -17.08 -3.09 5.15
N PRO A 707 -17.00 -3.87 4.06
CA PRO A 707 -17.44 -5.26 4.06
C PRO A 707 -16.61 -6.15 5.01
N TYR A 708 -15.41 -5.67 5.36
CA TYR A 708 -14.39 -6.35 6.16
C TYR A 708 -14.56 -6.21 7.67
N GLY A 709 -15.56 -5.46 8.16
CA GLY A 709 -15.72 -5.25 9.60
C GLY A 709 -14.71 -4.28 10.19
N VAL A 710 -14.03 -3.49 9.34
CA VAL A 710 -13.07 -2.46 9.74
C VAL A 710 -13.76 -1.09 9.61
N PRO A 711 -13.82 -0.26 10.68
CA PRO A 711 -14.36 1.10 10.65
C PRO A 711 -13.50 2.03 9.79
N TYR A 712 -13.66 1.95 8.48
CA TYR A 712 -12.86 2.70 7.52
C TYR A 712 -13.75 3.28 6.42
N LYS A 713 -13.64 4.59 6.23
CA LYS A 713 -14.25 5.33 5.11
C LYS A 713 -13.14 5.88 4.23
N PRO A 714 -13.22 5.68 2.89
CA PRO A 714 -12.24 6.19 1.93
C PRO A 714 -12.02 7.71 1.97
#